data_AF-A3LRH4-F1
#
_entry.id   AF-A3LRH4-F1
#
_cell.length_a   1.000
_cell.length_b   1.000
_cell.length_c   1.000
_cell.angle_alpha   90.00
_cell.angle_beta   90.00
_cell.angle_gamma   90.00
#
_symmetry.space_group_name_H-M   'P 1'
#
loop_
_entity.id
_entity.type
_entity.pdbx_description
1 polymer ?
#
loop_
_entity_poly.entity_id
_entity_poly.type
_entity_poly.pdbx_seq_one_letter_code
_entity_poly.pdbx_strand_id
1 'polypeptide(L)'
;MLRYARTVRFSQVGNSVRTSSGSFGPIRTIFISSHDRKSPSHSLSPISNLPNHNDSSTERARKTLDDDFQRKIKYDELKTRKRIEDLRALTKKVSQLVKQKQELSKIAKIPVPSDEIKKLKSVEDVVKVTKSQHVATVRTNIPEPETVTTHIEKEESEFVMEQNAFIVPATPIPEEIAKRLGLALRYLVSETNQNWTLVLDQLKADRGFKDLPYTTVVDFLTKIPASELQKVIPKVDQLLKEAKIPKTAKILNLYIASLASGSAVPNQVIQILENYCKRIRKLKKGKLPKRTCEVMVQAYGKNGNINRIQDLLSEMKLHKIEISGMALTNILATCVYKARDHKQAVEIFDTMRFQKEVYKPGTRAYQDIIVSYVNNDDIEKAIDIYREMITEKIEPNQQIMVALARGCASREAFKFKSWDFIFEINRNNWTPTLPTYEYMLYLSSRDGDLALTRALYSRLLKDNTVSLRSFNFLLLAYSKARLSDDLGEPFLINADEKGRKFRFNVIDRSGISDPTNQFPFLPFNELTTKEQIMAESSAIWAHACLNNSELINSESTTSYLNIASERGTLSDFIDRMEGSTFLDEKINNVLSGVVIEEPDVVVETTDFLTQKSSAHEKYDETSIVKSPILKSIQSKRTPRVSLTYVVALKAAGKFNNYNFANRIWQERGKFRKTETFKKLPRTEKDKLDFQFATQMVRTLTELNLLEDALAVLKSTEYQFRWTWKELDVLKSAAIRQGNTNVAQTVRSIARRAQLTYEGKIRRKDYKRYVMQRGY
;
A
#
# COMPACT_ATOMS: atom_id res chain seq x y z
N MET A 1 -7.32 41.61 -45.00
CA MET A 1 -6.26 42.31 -44.25
C MET A 1 -6.14 41.63 -42.88
N LEU A 2 -5.10 40.92 -42.43
CA LEU A 2 -3.65 40.99 -42.62
C LEU A 2 -2.98 42.36 -42.39
N ARG A 3 -3.70 43.39 -41.89
CA ARG A 3 -3.12 44.69 -41.49
C ARG A 3 -3.80 45.43 -40.31
N TYR A 4 -4.55 44.74 -39.44
CA TYR A 4 -4.93 45.29 -38.13
C TYR A 4 -4.32 44.41 -37.04
N ALA A 5 -3.65 45.02 -36.05
CA ALA A 5 -2.98 44.40 -34.89
C ALA A 5 -1.53 43.90 -35.05
N ARG A 6 -0.67 44.73 -35.67
CA ARG A 6 0.72 44.93 -35.21
C ARG A 6 0.79 46.26 -34.47
N THR A 7 0.16 46.39 -33.30
CA THR A 7 0.36 47.53 -32.37
C THR A 7 -0.44 47.33 -31.07
N VAL A 8 0.02 46.44 -30.20
CA VAL A 8 0.00 46.72 -28.75
C VAL A 8 1.35 46.22 -28.22
N ARG A 9 2.33 47.11 -28.38
CA ARG A 9 3.64 47.11 -27.72
C ARG A 9 3.51 48.02 -26.48
N PHE A 10 4.34 47.72 -25.47
CA PHE A 10 4.63 48.51 -24.25
C PHE A 10 3.51 48.52 -23.21
N SER A 11 3.76 48.36 -21.90
CA SER A 11 4.84 48.92 -21.05
C SER A 11 5.06 48.02 -19.81
N GLN A 12 6.31 47.69 -19.40
CA GLN A 12 7.09 48.30 -18.30
C GLN A 12 6.31 48.35 -16.95
N VAL A 13 6.77 47.93 -15.76
CA VAL A 13 8.00 48.15 -14.94
C VAL A 13 7.87 47.13 -13.77
N GLY A 14 8.88 46.45 -13.20
CA GLY A 14 10.19 46.95 -12.81
C GLY A 14 11.26 45.93 -12.40
N ASN A 15 12.48 46.41 -12.63
CA ASN A 15 13.81 46.11 -12.08
C ASN A 15 13.79 45.86 -10.55
N SER A 16 14.72 45.18 -9.88
CA SER A 16 16.17 44.99 -10.00
C SER A 16 16.57 43.77 -9.12
N VAL A 17 17.64 43.00 -9.36
CA VAL A 17 19.02 43.25 -8.86
C VAL A 17 20.04 42.45 -9.71
N ARG A 18 21.22 43.07 -9.83
CA ARG A 18 22.39 42.90 -10.69
C ARG A 18 23.36 41.73 -10.36
N THR A 19 24.14 41.38 -11.41
CA THR A 19 25.60 41.00 -11.49
C THR A 19 26.12 39.72 -10.79
N SER A 20 27.13 38.96 -11.27
CA SER A 20 27.97 38.88 -12.49
C SER A 20 28.94 37.67 -12.35
N SER A 21 29.54 37.21 -13.46
CA SER A 21 30.52 36.08 -13.64
C SER A 21 29.88 34.68 -13.69
N GLY A 22 30.25 33.74 -14.57
CA GLY A 22 31.44 33.57 -15.39
C GLY A 22 31.21 32.45 -16.43
N SER A 23 31.84 32.59 -17.60
CA SER A 23 31.79 31.65 -18.73
C SER A 23 32.80 30.51 -18.57
N PHE A 24 32.37 29.25 -18.66
CA PHE A 24 33.24 28.13 -19.02
C PHE A 24 32.51 27.17 -19.97
N GLY A 25 33.14 26.93 -21.13
CA GLY A 25 32.71 26.00 -22.17
C GLY A 25 33.11 24.54 -21.93
N PRO A 26 32.82 23.61 -22.86
CA PRO A 26 32.48 22.22 -22.55
C PRO A 26 33.58 21.18 -22.85
N ILE A 27 33.62 20.07 -22.09
CA ILE A 27 34.48 18.90 -22.36
C ILE A 27 33.63 17.64 -22.56
N ARG A 28 33.94 16.93 -23.65
CA ARG A 28 33.27 15.74 -24.18
C ARG A 28 33.58 14.48 -23.34
N THR A 29 32.55 13.64 -23.27
CA THR A 29 32.51 12.25 -22.80
C THR A 29 33.41 11.33 -23.65
N ILE A 30 34.22 10.47 -23.02
CA ILE A 30 34.78 9.26 -23.64
C ILE A 30 34.62 8.07 -22.68
N PHE A 31 34.01 7.01 -23.20
CA PHE A 31 33.75 5.72 -22.58
C PHE A 31 35.05 4.91 -22.47
N ILE A 32 35.26 4.24 -21.34
CA ILE A 32 36.23 3.14 -21.22
C ILE A 32 35.42 1.85 -21.07
N SER A 33 35.52 0.99 -22.08
CA SER A 33 35.09 -0.40 -22.05
C SER A 33 36.28 -1.31 -21.71
N SER A 34 35.96 -2.43 -21.06
CA SER A 34 36.76 -3.66 -20.85
C SER A 34 38.07 -3.53 -20.07
N HIS A 35 38.18 -4.22 -18.93
CA HIS A 35 39.03 -5.41 -18.83
C HIS A 35 38.90 -6.13 -17.48
N ASP A 36 38.91 -7.45 -17.58
CA ASP A 36 39.00 -8.44 -16.52
C ASP A 36 40.02 -8.13 -15.43
N ARG A 37 39.65 -8.36 -14.16
CA ARG A 37 40.60 -8.89 -13.16
C ARG A 37 39.95 -9.99 -12.34
N LYS A 38 40.60 -11.15 -12.44
CA LYS A 38 40.35 -12.41 -11.75
C LYS A 38 40.54 -12.30 -10.24
N SER A 39 39.85 -13.20 -9.57
CA SER A 39 39.84 -13.60 -8.16
C SER A 39 41.21 -13.87 -7.51
N PRO A 40 41.25 -13.83 -6.17
CA PRO A 40 42.05 -14.74 -5.37
C PRO A 40 41.18 -15.62 -4.45
N SER A 41 41.58 -16.88 -4.41
CA SER A 41 41.08 -18.02 -3.66
C SER A 41 41.74 -18.18 -2.28
N HIS A 42 40.96 -18.58 -1.27
CA HIS A 42 41.40 -19.35 -0.08
C HIS A 42 40.20 -20.25 0.27
N SER A 43 40.14 -21.58 0.12
CA SER A 43 40.99 -22.75 0.42
C SER A 43 41.02 -23.19 1.89
N LEU A 44 40.45 -24.39 2.13
CA LEU A 44 40.69 -25.35 3.24
C LEU A 44 39.97 -25.05 4.57
N SER A 45 39.38 -25.98 5.35
CA SER A 45 39.58 -27.44 5.57
C SER A 45 38.34 -28.08 6.28
N PRO A 46 38.14 -29.43 6.28
CA PRO A 46 36.95 -30.09 6.85
C PRO A 46 37.20 -30.74 8.23
N ILE A 47 36.35 -30.47 9.26
CA ILE A 47 36.42 -31.13 10.58
C ILE A 47 35.02 -31.41 11.18
N SER A 48 34.64 -32.69 11.06
CA SER A 48 33.90 -33.60 11.95
C SER A 48 32.78 -33.12 12.92
N ASN A 49 31.58 -33.65 12.63
CA ASN A 49 30.61 -34.32 13.51
C ASN A 49 30.24 -33.70 14.88
N LEU A 50 29.16 -32.90 14.88
CA LEU A 50 28.15 -32.78 15.95
C LEU A 50 26.79 -32.49 15.26
N PRO A 51 25.66 -33.00 15.77
CA PRO A 51 24.69 -33.76 14.99
C PRO A 51 24.07 -32.98 13.81
N ASN A 52 24.14 -33.60 12.62
CA ASN A 52 23.61 -33.11 11.35
C ASN A 52 22.10 -32.79 11.42
N HIS A 53 21.74 -31.58 11.84
CA HIS A 53 20.43 -30.98 11.54
C HIS A 53 20.49 -29.92 10.43
N ASN A 54 21.69 -29.44 10.07
CA ASN A 54 21.86 -28.21 9.28
C ASN A 54 22.23 -28.38 7.80
N ASP A 55 22.59 -29.58 7.33
CA ASP A 55 22.56 -29.85 5.88
C ASP A 55 21.11 -29.74 5.36
N SER A 56 20.14 -29.98 6.24
CA SER A 56 18.73 -29.96 5.88
C SER A 56 18.26 -28.58 5.42
N SER A 57 18.64 -27.44 6.00
CA SER A 57 18.08 -26.14 5.59
C SER A 57 18.59 -25.67 4.22
N THR A 58 19.87 -25.87 3.94
CA THR A 58 20.50 -25.49 2.66
C THR A 58 20.11 -26.47 1.54
N GLU A 59 20.11 -27.77 1.83
CA GLU A 59 19.60 -28.79 0.90
C GLU A 59 18.08 -28.64 0.70
N ARG A 60 17.32 -28.22 1.73
CA ARG A 60 15.89 -27.85 1.59
C ARG A 60 15.71 -26.62 0.72
N ALA A 61 16.52 -25.56 0.88
CA ALA A 61 16.42 -24.36 0.05
C ALA A 61 16.74 -24.68 -1.43
N ARG A 62 17.77 -25.51 -1.68
CA ARG A 62 18.11 -26.01 -3.03
C ARG A 62 17.00 -26.90 -3.60
N LYS A 63 16.49 -27.85 -2.83
CA LYS A 63 15.37 -28.72 -3.23
C LYS A 63 14.11 -27.91 -3.54
N THR A 64 13.84 -26.86 -2.76
CA THR A 64 12.72 -25.94 -3.02
C THR A 64 12.89 -25.17 -4.34
N LEU A 65 14.14 -24.87 -4.75
CA LEU A 65 14.44 -24.22 -6.04
C LEU A 65 14.31 -25.17 -7.23
N ASP A 66 14.80 -26.41 -7.10
CA ASP A 66 14.61 -27.43 -8.15
C ASP A 66 13.12 -27.77 -8.31
N ASP A 67 12.40 -27.87 -7.19
CA ASP A 67 10.94 -28.00 -7.18
C ASP A 67 10.27 -26.78 -7.85
N ASP A 68 10.74 -25.54 -7.63
CA ASP A 68 10.22 -24.31 -8.26
C ASP A 68 10.42 -24.31 -9.78
N PHE A 69 11.59 -24.74 -10.25
CA PHE A 69 11.87 -24.84 -11.69
C PHE A 69 10.99 -25.91 -12.36
N GLN A 70 10.86 -27.09 -11.75
CA GLN A 70 9.97 -28.15 -12.24
C GLN A 70 8.49 -27.74 -12.18
N ARG A 71 8.07 -26.96 -11.18
CA ARG A 71 6.70 -26.40 -11.08
C ARG A 71 6.39 -25.45 -12.22
N LYS A 72 7.33 -24.56 -12.55
CA LYS A 72 7.16 -23.62 -13.68
C LYS A 72 6.97 -24.38 -14.99
N ILE A 73 7.80 -25.40 -15.24
CA ILE A 73 7.68 -26.27 -16.41
C ILE A 73 6.31 -26.96 -16.44
N LYS A 74 5.89 -27.59 -15.34
CA LYS A 74 4.60 -28.28 -15.25
C LYS A 74 3.40 -27.36 -15.44
N TYR A 75 3.46 -26.14 -14.91
CA TYR A 75 2.44 -25.11 -15.11
C TYR A 75 2.35 -24.69 -16.58
N ASP A 76 3.49 -24.45 -17.22
CA ASP A 76 3.57 -24.10 -18.64
C ASP A 76 3.09 -25.27 -19.54
N GLU A 77 3.38 -26.52 -19.18
CA GLU A 77 2.87 -27.73 -19.84
C GLU A 77 1.34 -27.88 -19.70
N LEU A 78 0.77 -27.65 -18.51
CA LEU A 78 -0.68 -27.67 -18.31
C LEU A 78 -1.39 -26.59 -19.12
N LYS A 79 -0.79 -25.39 -19.18
CA LYS A 79 -1.30 -24.26 -19.96
C LYS A 79 -1.27 -24.56 -21.46
N THR A 80 -0.19 -25.14 -21.96
CA THR A 80 -0.07 -25.53 -23.38
C THR A 80 -1.00 -26.69 -23.73
N ARG A 81 -1.16 -27.69 -22.87
CA ARG A 81 -2.11 -28.80 -23.08
C ARG A 81 -3.56 -28.34 -23.17
N LYS A 82 -4.02 -27.49 -22.24
CA LYS A 82 -5.37 -26.89 -22.32
C LYS A 82 -5.57 -26.12 -23.63
N ARG A 83 -4.56 -25.33 -24.03
CA ARG A 83 -4.59 -24.59 -25.28
C ARG A 83 -4.76 -25.51 -26.51
N ILE A 84 -4.13 -26.68 -26.51
CA ILE A 84 -4.27 -27.68 -27.59
C ILE A 84 -5.67 -28.31 -27.58
N GLU A 85 -6.24 -28.62 -26.41
CA GLU A 85 -7.60 -29.16 -26.29
C GLU A 85 -8.65 -28.15 -26.79
N ASP A 86 -8.52 -26.87 -26.43
CA ASP A 86 -9.38 -25.79 -26.93
C ASP A 86 -9.32 -25.66 -28.46
N LEU A 87 -8.11 -25.74 -29.03
CA LEU A 87 -7.91 -25.67 -30.49
C LEU A 87 -8.54 -26.88 -31.21
N ARG A 88 -8.47 -28.08 -30.62
CA ARG A 88 -9.15 -29.28 -31.16
C ARG A 88 -10.67 -29.14 -31.10
N ALA A 89 -11.22 -28.62 -29.99
CA ALA A 89 -12.65 -28.36 -29.85
C ALA A 89 -13.14 -27.32 -30.87
N LEU A 90 -12.39 -26.23 -31.05
CA LEU A 90 -12.67 -25.19 -32.04
C LEU A 90 -12.67 -25.77 -33.46
N THR A 91 -11.66 -26.58 -33.81
CA THR A 91 -11.55 -27.22 -35.13
C THR A 91 -12.76 -28.11 -35.43
N LYS A 92 -13.23 -28.88 -34.44
CA LYS A 92 -14.43 -29.71 -34.57
C LYS A 92 -15.68 -28.86 -34.81
N LYS A 93 -15.84 -27.75 -34.07
CA LYS A 93 -16.98 -26.82 -34.21
C LYS A 93 -16.99 -26.13 -35.59
N VAL A 94 -15.82 -25.70 -36.09
CA VAL A 94 -15.70 -25.12 -37.43
C VAL A 94 -16.06 -26.16 -38.51
N SER A 95 -15.60 -27.40 -38.38
CA SER A 95 -15.93 -28.46 -39.36
C SER A 95 -17.43 -28.75 -39.46
N GLN A 96 -18.17 -28.66 -38.35
CA GLN A 96 -19.64 -28.81 -38.33
C GLN A 96 -20.35 -27.62 -39.01
N LEU A 97 -19.91 -26.38 -38.74
CA LEU A 97 -20.48 -25.19 -39.38
C LEU A 97 -20.27 -25.19 -40.89
N VAL A 98 -19.12 -25.65 -41.36
CA VAL A 98 -18.84 -25.78 -42.81
C VAL A 98 -19.80 -26.78 -43.46
N LYS A 99 -20.07 -27.94 -42.81
CA LYS A 99 -21.06 -28.92 -43.30
C LYS A 99 -22.48 -28.33 -43.35
N GLN A 100 -22.93 -27.65 -42.29
CA GLN A 100 -24.24 -26.99 -42.26
C GLN A 100 -24.39 -25.95 -43.37
N LYS A 101 -23.36 -25.14 -43.61
CA LYS A 101 -23.39 -24.13 -44.67
C LYS A 101 -23.48 -24.75 -46.08
N GLN A 102 -22.81 -25.89 -46.29
CA GLN A 102 -22.90 -26.62 -47.56
C GLN A 102 -24.32 -27.18 -47.78
N GLU A 103 -24.99 -27.68 -46.73
CA GLU A 103 -26.38 -28.16 -46.82
C GLU A 103 -27.38 -27.02 -47.07
N LEU A 104 -27.27 -25.90 -46.35
CA LEU A 104 -28.11 -24.70 -46.57
C LEU A 104 -27.98 -24.16 -48.01
N SER A 105 -26.78 -24.22 -48.60
CA SER A 105 -26.57 -23.79 -49.99
C SER A 105 -27.29 -24.66 -51.03
N LYS A 106 -27.60 -25.92 -50.70
CA LYS A 106 -28.38 -26.81 -51.57
C LYS A 106 -29.87 -26.47 -51.50
N ILE A 107 -30.37 -26.11 -50.32
CA ILE A 107 -31.78 -25.74 -50.09
C ILE A 107 -32.13 -24.41 -50.77
N ALA A 108 -31.22 -23.43 -50.71
CA ALA A 108 -31.44 -22.09 -51.26
C ALA A 108 -31.53 -22.04 -52.81
N LYS A 109 -31.27 -23.13 -53.53
CA LYS A 109 -31.37 -23.20 -55.00
C LYS A 109 -32.79 -23.53 -55.50
N ILE A 110 -33.76 -23.73 -54.62
CA ILE A 110 -35.16 -23.98 -55.00
C ILE A 110 -35.90 -22.62 -55.06
N PRO A 111 -36.37 -22.14 -56.23
CA PRO A 111 -36.97 -20.80 -56.36
C PRO A 111 -38.38 -20.74 -55.75
N VAL A 112 -38.65 -19.76 -54.87
CA VAL A 112 -39.97 -19.53 -54.24
C VAL A 112 -40.48 -18.11 -54.59
N PRO A 113 -41.66 -17.97 -55.22
CA PRO A 113 -42.28 -16.67 -55.59
C PRO A 113 -42.90 -15.87 -54.42
N SER A 114 -43.13 -14.57 -54.67
CA SER A 114 -42.99 -13.45 -53.74
C SER A 114 -44.28 -12.81 -53.19
N ASP A 115 -45.21 -13.57 -52.60
CA ASP A 115 -46.48 -13.00 -52.10
C ASP A 115 -46.67 -12.96 -50.56
N GLU A 116 -45.74 -13.43 -49.74
CA GLU A 116 -46.00 -13.52 -48.28
C GLU A 116 -45.43 -12.39 -47.38
N ILE A 117 -44.71 -11.40 -47.92
CA ILE A 117 -44.04 -10.40 -47.07
C ILE A 117 -44.97 -9.22 -46.64
N LYS A 118 -46.20 -9.12 -47.16
CA LYS A 118 -47.11 -8.00 -46.84
C LYS A 118 -48.02 -8.16 -45.61
N LYS A 119 -48.00 -9.30 -44.88
CA LYS A 119 -48.95 -9.55 -43.77
C LYS A 119 -48.45 -9.28 -42.34
N LEU A 120 -47.24 -8.74 -42.15
CA LEU A 120 -46.66 -8.59 -40.80
C LEU A 120 -46.62 -7.16 -40.22
N LYS A 121 -47.42 -6.21 -40.74
CA LYS A 121 -47.42 -4.80 -40.28
C LYS A 121 -48.74 -4.27 -39.70
N SER A 122 -49.63 -5.10 -39.15
CA SER A 122 -50.92 -4.61 -38.62
C SER A 122 -51.38 -5.22 -37.29
N VAL A 123 -50.48 -5.51 -36.36
CA VAL A 123 -50.85 -6.01 -35.02
C VAL A 123 -50.17 -5.15 -33.94
N GLU A 124 -50.59 -3.89 -33.81
CA GLU A 124 -50.10 -2.98 -32.76
C GLU A 124 -51.22 -2.26 -31.96
N ASP A 125 -52.50 -2.57 -32.17
CA ASP A 125 -53.62 -1.95 -31.42
C ASP A 125 -54.46 -2.94 -30.60
N VAL A 126 -53.85 -3.61 -29.60
CA VAL A 126 -54.60 -4.24 -28.50
C VAL A 126 -53.84 -4.09 -27.17
N VAL A 127 -53.80 -2.87 -26.62
CA VAL A 127 -53.40 -2.59 -25.23
C VAL A 127 -54.32 -1.53 -24.63
N LYS A 128 -55.11 -1.94 -23.60
CA LYS A 128 -55.94 -1.20 -22.60
C LYS A 128 -57.32 -1.89 -22.50
N VAL A 129 -57.87 -2.36 -21.37
CA VAL A 129 -57.67 -2.21 -19.92
C VAL A 129 -58.41 -3.40 -19.26
N THR A 130 -57.88 -3.98 -18.18
CA THR A 130 -58.68 -4.36 -16.98
C THR A 130 -57.76 -4.48 -15.77
N LYS A 131 -58.10 -3.73 -14.72
CA LYS A 131 -57.44 -3.66 -13.41
C LYS A 131 -58.08 -4.65 -12.42
N SER A 132 -57.27 -5.00 -11.40
CA SER A 132 -57.59 -5.21 -9.97
C SER A 132 -58.38 -6.42 -9.47
N GLN A 133 -57.71 -7.24 -8.63
CA GLN A 133 -58.20 -7.89 -7.38
C GLN A 133 -56.98 -8.00 -6.41
N HIS A 134 -56.88 -7.17 -5.35
CA HIS A 134 -57.32 -7.38 -3.94
C HIS A 134 -56.72 -8.65 -3.28
N VAL A 135 -55.85 -8.62 -2.25
CA VAL A 135 -55.83 -8.09 -0.86
C VAL A 135 -55.62 -9.31 0.08
N ALA A 136 -54.69 -9.21 1.04
CA ALA A 136 -54.81 -9.60 2.47
C ALA A 136 -53.44 -9.89 3.12
N THR A 137 -52.92 -8.93 3.91
CA THR A 137 -52.71 -9.00 5.38
C THR A 137 -51.79 -10.09 5.91
N VAL A 138 -50.62 -9.70 6.45
CA VAL A 138 -50.19 -10.05 7.82
C VAL A 138 -49.43 -8.84 8.41
N ARG A 139 -49.98 -8.29 9.51
CA ARG A 139 -49.29 -7.41 10.44
C ARG A 139 -48.59 -8.28 11.49
N THR A 140 -47.33 -8.01 11.79
CA THR A 140 -46.74 -8.35 13.09
C THR A 140 -46.00 -7.13 13.62
N ASN A 141 -46.27 -6.85 14.87
CA ASN A 141 -46.03 -5.63 15.62
C ASN A 141 -45.05 -5.98 16.76
N ILE A 142 -44.15 -5.04 17.12
CA ILE A 142 -43.53 -4.84 18.47
C ILE A 142 -42.32 -5.76 18.82
N PRO A 143 -41.33 -5.35 19.67
CA PRO A 143 -40.99 -4.03 20.28
C PRO A 143 -39.52 -3.54 20.09
N GLU A 144 -39.30 -2.24 20.31
CA GLU A 144 -38.03 -1.69 20.87
C GLU A 144 -37.96 -2.00 22.37
N PRO A 145 -36.77 -2.31 22.94
CA PRO A 145 -36.22 -1.33 23.90
C PRO A 145 -34.69 -1.27 24.03
N GLU A 146 -34.27 -0.07 24.43
CA GLU A 146 -33.30 0.26 25.49
C GLU A 146 -31.78 0.07 25.30
N THR A 147 -31.16 1.24 25.14
CA THR A 147 -29.84 1.66 25.59
C THR A 147 -29.43 1.11 26.96
N VAL A 148 -28.26 0.48 27.03
CA VAL A 148 -27.46 0.38 28.26
C VAL A 148 -26.03 0.81 27.94
N THR A 149 -25.70 2.02 28.38
CA THR A 149 -24.33 2.51 28.58
C THR A 149 -23.74 1.89 29.84
N THR A 150 -22.60 1.20 29.74
CA THR A 150 -21.70 0.98 30.87
C THR A 150 -20.24 1.11 30.44
N HIS A 151 -19.60 2.15 30.97
CA HIS A 151 -18.15 2.29 31.05
C HIS A 151 -17.59 1.23 32.00
N ILE A 152 -16.54 0.52 31.59
CA ILE A 152 -15.70 -0.28 32.49
C ILE A 152 -14.27 0.22 32.32
N GLU A 153 -13.85 1.02 33.30
CA GLU A 153 -12.48 1.43 33.55
C GLU A 153 -11.68 0.21 34.02
N LYS A 154 -10.42 0.12 33.58
CA LYS A 154 -9.51 -0.98 33.86
C LYS A 154 -8.89 -0.79 35.25
N GLU A 155 -9.32 -1.61 36.20
CA GLU A 155 -8.70 -1.73 37.53
C GLU A 155 -7.25 -2.24 37.42
N GLU A 156 -6.33 -1.46 38.01
CA GLU A 156 -4.95 -1.86 38.26
C GLU A 156 -4.91 -2.81 39.45
N SER A 157 -4.39 -4.02 39.23
CA SER A 157 -4.27 -5.10 40.21
C SER A 157 -3.54 -4.64 41.50
N GLU A 158 -4.28 -4.49 42.59
CA GLU A 158 -3.73 -4.26 43.93
C GLU A 158 -2.91 -5.45 44.45
N PHE A 159 -1.83 -5.14 45.16
CA PHE A 159 -0.83 -6.07 45.69
C PHE A 159 -1.32 -6.72 47.00
N VAL A 160 -1.56 -8.05 46.99
CA VAL A 160 -2.06 -8.81 48.16
C VAL A 160 -0.90 -9.32 49.05
N MET A 161 -0.99 -9.04 50.35
CA MET A 161 0.12 -9.13 51.32
C MET A 161 0.32 -10.48 52.04
N GLU A 162 -0.55 -11.49 51.92
CA GLU A 162 -0.52 -12.60 52.89
C GLU A 162 0.22 -13.88 52.46
N GLN A 163 0.51 -14.11 51.17
CA GLN A 163 1.03 -15.42 50.73
C GLN A 163 2.56 -15.58 50.64
N ASN A 164 3.37 -14.57 50.99
CA ASN A 164 4.77 -14.50 50.55
C ASN A 164 5.83 -14.47 51.68
N ALA A 165 5.66 -15.28 52.73
CA ALA A 165 6.54 -15.22 53.91
C ALA A 165 7.98 -15.78 53.72
N PHE A 166 8.28 -16.52 52.65
CA PHE A 166 9.59 -17.22 52.51
C PHE A 166 10.29 -17.08 51.12
N ILE A 167 10.16 -15.94 50.42
CA ILE A 167 10.71 -15.77 49.05
C ILE A 167 11.98 -14.89 49.02
N VAL A 168 13.03 -15.37 48.35
CA VAL A 168 14.30 -14.66 48.06
C VAL A 168 14.06 -13.57 46.99
N PRO A 169 14.61 -12.34 47.11
CA PRO A 169 14.43 -11.27 46.12
C PRO A 169 14.94 -11.67 44.72
N ALA A 170 14.20 -11.29 43.66
CA ALA A 170 14.51 -11.64 42.28
C ALA A 170 15.77 -10.95 41.73
N THR A 171 16.18 -9.83 42.34
CA THR A 171 17.41 -9.11 41.95
C THR A 171 18.48 -9.27 43.02
N PRO A 172 19.71 -9.71 42.66
CA PRO A 172 20.80 -9.77 43.62
C PRO A 172 21.22 -8.35 43.98
N ILE A 173 20.79 -7.90 45.16
CA ILE A 173 21.16 -6.62 45.75
C ILE A 173 22.45 -6.82 46.54
N PRO A 174 23.40 -5.86 46.51
CA PRO A 174 24.60 -5.91 47.35
C PRO A 174 24.26 -6.15 48.82
N GLU A 175 24.97 -7.05 49.50
CA GLU A 175 24.64 -7.49 50.86
C GLU A 175 24.51 -6.32 51.87
N GLU A 176 25.31 -5.27 51.72
CA GLU A 176 25.24 -4.07 52.58
C GLU A 176 23.92 -3.32 52.44
N ILE A 177 23.38 -3.24 51.22
CA ILE A 177 22.08 -2.61 50.94
C ILE A 177 20.95 -3.58 51.30
N ALA A 178 21.13 -4.87 51.04
CA ALA A 178 20.16 -5.91 51.42
C ALA A 178 19.92 -5.92 52.94
N LYS A 179 20.98 -5.82 53.75
CA LYS A 179 20.87 -5.70 55.22
C LYS A 179 20.08 -4.45 55.65
N ARG A 180 20.24 -3.32 54.96
CA ARG A 180 19.50 -2.08 55.27
C ARG A 180 18.05 -2.11 54.82
N LEU A 181 17.77 -2.79 53.70
CA LEU A 181 16.42 -2.95 53.20
C LEU A 181 15.60 -3.91 54.07
N GLY A 182 16.22 -4.95 54.62
CA GLY A 182 15.55 -5.95 55.45
C GLY A 182 14.30 -6.50 54.74
N LEU A 183 13.13 -6.30 55.36
CA LEU A 183 11.84 -6.72 54.82
C LEU A 183 11.43 -6.01 53.50
N ALA A 184 12.00 -4.85 53.17
CA ALA A 184 11.68 -4.14 51.92
C ALA A 184 12.25 -4.77 50.66
N LEU A 185 13.14 -5.77 50.78
CA LEU A 185 13.51 -6.66 49.67
C LEU A 185 12.28 -7.34 49.06
N ARG A 186 11.18 -7.43 49.82
CA ARG A 186 9.88 -7.92 49.38
C ARG A 186 9.22 -7.09 48.28
N TYR A 187 9.58 -5.82 48.10
CA TYR A 187 9.06 -5.01 46.97
C TYR A 187 9.75 -5.32 45.62
N LEU A 188 10.68 -6.29 45.61
CA LEU A 188 11.47 -6.72 44.45
C LEU A 188 11.25 -8.21 44.12
N VAL A 189 10.07 -8.74 44.46
CA VAL A 189 9.76 -10.17 44.38
C VAL A 189 9.64 -10.70 42.94
N SER A 190 9.22 -9.89 41.96
CA SER A 190 9.13 -10.31 40.55
C SER A 190 9.86 -9.37 39.60
N GLU A 191 10.38 -9.89 38.49
CA GLU A 191 11.01 -9.08 37.43
C GLU A 191 10.03 -8.09 36.77
N THR A 192 8.73 -8.42 36.77
CA THR A 192 7.70 -7.67 36.06
C THR A 192 7.06 -6.55 36.90
N ASN A 193 6.95 -6.73 38.22
CA ASN A 193 6.30 -5.78 39.12
C ASN A 193 7.27 -5.34 40.23
N GLN A 194 8.31 -4.60 39.85
CA GLN A 194 9.27 -4.03 40.79
C GLN A 194 8.86 -2.62 41.19
N ASN A 195 8.65 -2.37 42.47
CA ASN A 195 8.37 -1.02 42.96
C ASN A 195 9.64 -0.34 43.49
N TRP A 196 10.45 0.18 42.58
CA TRP A 196 11.70 0.87 42.92
C TRP A 196 11.48 2.18 43.68
N THR A 197 10.32 2.81 43.59
CA THR A 197 10.06 4.07 44.31
C THR A 197 9.94 3.83 45.82
N LEU A 198 9.28 2.74 46.25
CA LEU A 198 9.15 2.34 47.66
C LEU A 198 10.46 1.78 48.22
N VAL A 199 11.21 1.00 47.42
CA VAL A 199 12.54 0.49 47.81
C VAL A 199 13.49 1.63 48.17
N LEU A 200 13.50 2.70 47.35
CA LEU A 200 14.32 3.88 47.62
C LEU A 200 13.85 4.68 48.85
N ASP A 201 12.54 4.66 49.16
CA ASP A 201 12.01 5.29 50.39
C ASP A 201 12.43 4.53 51.64
N GLN A 202 12.33 3.19 51.63
CA GLN A 202 12.80 2.40 52.76
C GLN A 202 14.31 2.54 52.95
N LEU A 203 15.07 2.54 51.85
CA LEU A 203 16.51 2.74 51.94
C LEU A 203 16.83 4.10 52.55
N LYS A 204 16.06 5.15 52.23
CA LYS A 204 16.19 6.47 52.86
C LYS A 204 15.93 6.42 54.36
N ALA A 205 14.94 5.65 54.80
CA ALA A 205 14.62 5.47 56.22
C ALA A 205 15.77 4.79 56.99
N ASP A 206 16.44 3.79 56.41
CA ASP A 206 17.62 3.15 57.02
C ASP A 206 18.96 3.74 56.52
N ARG A 207 19.15 5.04 56.80
CA ARG A 207 20.38 5.82 56.56
C ARG A 207 20.77 6.07 55.09
N GLY A 208 19.99 5.64 54.12
CA GLY A 208 20.24 5.87 52.69
C GLY A 208 21.54 5.26 52.22
N PHE A 209 22.28 5.99 51.37
CA PHE A 209 23.63 5.60 50.95
C PHE A 209 24.75 6.04 51.90
N LYS A 210 24.43 6.57 53.09
CA LYS A 210 25.47 7.01 54.05
C LYS A 210 26.33 5.83 54.49
N ASP A 211 27.63 6.03 54.62
CA ASP A 211 28.61 5.00 55.02
C ASP A 211 28.75 3.83 54.04
N LEU A 212 28.11 3.87 52.86
CA LEU A 212 28.32 2.87 51.82
C LEU A 212 29.42 3.30 50.86
N PRO A 213 30.26 2.38 50.38
CA PRO A 213 31.26 2.69 49.37
C PRO A 213 30.59 2.99 48.03
N TYR A 214 31.17 3.93 47.28
CA TYR A 214 30.69 4.35 45.94
C TYR A 214 30.45 3.17 44.98
N THR A 215 31.26 2.12 45.09
CA THR A 215 31.14 0.89 44.29
C THR A 215 29.80 0.19 44.52
N THR A 216 29.38 0.05 45.78
CA THR A 216 28.09 -0.57 46.16
C THR A 216 26.91 0.23 45.60
N VAL A 217 26.98 1.56 45.61
CA VAL A 217 25.90 2.42 45.07
C VAL A 217 25.79 2.32 43.55
N VAL A 218 26.91 2.34 42.83
CA VAL A 218 26.87 2.18 41.37
C VAL A 218 26.38 0.80 40.98
N ASP A 219 26.83 -0.25 41.69
CA ASP A 219 26.33 -1.61 41.44
C ASP A 219 24.82 -1.67 41.63
N PHE A 220 24.30 -1.13 42.73
CA PHE A 220 22.85 -1.01 42.95
C PHE A 220 22.11 -0.27 41.82
N LEU A 221 22.61 0.89 41.37
CA LEU A 221 21.98 1.64 40.27
C LEU A 221 22.00 0.89 38.93
N THR A 222 22.98 0.03 38.71
CA THR A 222 23.04 -0.79 37.49
C THR A 222 22.03 -1.94 37.49
N LYS A 223 21.46 -2.30 38.65
CA LYS A 223 20.39 -3.30 38.78
C LYS A 223 19.00 -2.74 38.46
N ILE A 224 18.82 -1.41 38.41
CA ILE A 224 17.54 -0.79 38.08
C ILE A 224 17.31 -0.86 36.55
N PRO A 225 16.19 -1.45 36.06
CA PRO A 225 15.86 -1.47 34.63
C PRO A 225 15.80 -0.06 34.02
N ALA A 226 16.21 0.08 32.75
CA ALA A 226 16.29 1.39 32.07
C ALA A 226 14.96 2.16 32.04
N SER A 227 13.83 1.46 31.87
CA SER A 227 12.48 2.04 31.88
C SER A 227 12.08 2.59 33.25
N GLU A 228 12.44 1.90 34.33
CA GLU A 228 12.14 2.33 35.70
C GLU A 228 13.13 3.39 36.20
N LEU A 229 14.41 3.27 35.82
CA LEU A 229 15.42 4.28 36.09
C LEU A 229 15.00 5.64 35.51
N GLN A 230 14.41 5.66 34.30
CA GLN A 230 13.89 6.89 33.70
C GLN A 230 12.90 7.61 34.64
N LYS A 231 12.10 6.88 35.42
CA LYS A 231 11.12 7.44 36.35
C LYS A 231 11.74 7.86 37.70
N VAL A 232 12.71 7.12 38.23
CA VAL A 232 13.25 7.33 39.59
C VAL A 232 14.52 8.20 39.68
N ILE A 233 15.08 8.65 38.55
CA ILE A 233 16.26 9.55 38.50
C ILE A 233 16.24 10.68 39.56
N PRO A 234 15.13 11.43 39.78
CA PRO A 234 15.12 12.52 40.76
C PRO A 234 15.36 12.05 42.20
N LYS A 235 14.81 10.89 42.57
CA LYS A 235 14.90 10.31 43.92
C LYS A 235 16.31 9.77 44.20
N VAL A 236 16.90 9.11 43.20
CA VAL A 236 18.30 8.67 43.25
C VAL A 236 19.24 9.85 43.43
N ASP A 237 19.01 10.94 42.70
CA ASP A 237 19.81 12.16 42.79
C ASP A 237 19.78 12.78 44.20
N GLN A 238 18.66 12.67 44.92
CA GLN A 238 18.54 13.13 46.30
C GLN A 238 19.39 12.28 47.26
N LEU A 239 19.29 10.95 47.20
CA LEU A 239 20.06 10.05 48.07
C LEU A 239 21.57 10.17 47.87
N LEU A 240 22.02 10.35 46.62
CA LEU A 240 23.43 10.61 46.32
C LEU A 240 23.92 11.91 46.96
N LYS A 241 23.09 12.96 46.94
CA LYS A 241 23.42 14.25 47.57
C LYS A 241 23.50 14.14 49.09
N GLU A 242 22.57 13.43 49.72
CA GLU A 242 22.53 13.23 51.18
C GLU A 242 23.72 12.39 51.70
N ALA A 243 24.19 11.42 50.92
CA ALA A 243 25.41 10.65 51.20
C ALA A 243 26.71 11.35 50.74
N LYS A 244 26.61 12.56 50.17
CA LYS A 244 27.74 13.34 49.59
C LYS A 244 28.52 12.57 48.50
N ILE A 245 27.84 11.70 47.76
CA ILE A 245 28.44 10.93 46.66
C ILE A 245 28.32 11.73 45.34
N PRO A 246 29.43 12.05 44.64
CA PRO A 246 29.38 12.84 43.42
C PRO A 246 28.83 12.07 42.20
N LYS A 247 28.05 12.75 41.35
CA LYS A 247 27.57 12.20 40.06
C LYS A 247 28.71 12.03 39.05
N THR A 248 29.35 10.88 39.12
CA THR A 248 30.40 10.47 38.19
C THR A 248 29.86 10.26 36.76
N ALA A 249 30.77 10.21 35.77
CA ALA A 249 30.40 9.93 34.37
C ALA A 249 29.68 8.59 34.18
N LYS A 250 29.90 7.60 35.05
CA LYS A 250 29.19 6.31 35.03
C LYS A 250 27.69 6.50 35.27
N ILE A 251 27.32 7.24 36.32
CA ILE A 251 25.92 7.51 36.68
C ILE A 251 25.22 8.32 35.57
N LEU A 252 25.89 9.35 35.02
CA LEU A 252 25.32 10.15 33.93
C LEU A 252 25.08 9.33 32.64
N ASN A 253 25.95 8.37 32.34
CA ASN A 253 25.75 7.47 31.20
C ASN A 253 24.56 6.53 31.39
N LEU A 254 24.30 6.07 32.62
CA LEU A 254 23.10 5.29 32.94
C LEU A 254 21.83 6.12 32.68
N TYR A 255 21.83 7.41 33.01
CA TYR A 255 20.70 8.31 32.75
C TYR A 255 20.48 8.58 31.26
N ILE A 256 21.55 8.71 30.47
CA ILE A 256 21.43 8.88 29.01
C ILE A 256 20.85 7.62 28.36
N ALA A 257 21.30 6.44 28.80
CA ALA A 257 20.79 5.15 28.31
C ALA A 257 19.31 4.93 28.65
N SER A 258 18.86 5.31 29.86
CA SER A 258 17.45 5.21 30.24
C SER A 258 16.56 6.10 29.38
N LEU A 259 16.93 7.37 29.21
CA LEU A 259 16.16 8.35 28.44
C LEU A 259 16.09 8.07 26.93
N ALA A 260 17.08 7.39 26.35
CA ALA A 260 17.11 7.03 24.92
C ALA A 260 16.36 5.73 24.57
N SER A 261 15.87 4.99 25.57
CA SER A 261 15.31 3.64 25.40
C SER A 261 13.94 3.61 24.68
N GLY A 262 13.11 4.66 24.80
CA GLY A 262 11.75 4.74 24.22
C GLY A 262 11.66 4.65 22.69
N SER A 263 10.49 4.35 22.11
CA SER A 263 10.30 4.14 20.66
C SER A 263 10.52 5.42 19.82
N ALA A 264 10.12 6.57 20.36
CA ALA A 264 10.38 7.89 19.83
C ALA A 264 11.00 8.77 20.92
N VAL A 265 11.93 9.65 20.52
CA VAL A 265 12.59 10.58 21.46
C VAL A 265 12.22 12.00 21.05
N PRO A 266 11.34 12.69 21.81
CA PRO A 266 10.97 14.06 21.52
C PRO A 266 12.15 15.04 21.64
N ASN A 267 12.05 16.19 20.96
CA ASN A 267 13.07 17.24 20.99
C ASN A 267 13.44 17.73 22.40
N GLN A 268 12.48 17.77 23.33
CA GLN A 268 12.73 18.20 24.72
C GLN A 268 13.69 17.25 25.45
N VAL A 269 13.54 15.94 25.24
CA VAL A 269 14.42 14.91 25.85
C VAL A 269 15.82 15.00 25.26
N ILE A 270 15.94 15.26 23.95
CA ILE A 270 17.24 15.49 23.28
C ILE A 270 18.01 16.63 23.96
N GLN A 271 17.35 17.73 24.34
CA GLN A 271 18.01 18.86 25.01
C GLN A 271 18.58 18.49 26.39
N ILE A 272 17.88 17.65 27.15
CA ILE A 272 18.34 17.13 28.45
C ILE A 272 19.56 16.22 28.26
N LEU A 273 19.50 15.31 27.28
CA LEU A 273 20.59 14.41 26.93
C LEU A 273 21.86 15.18 26.54
N GLU A 274 21.72 16.24 25.77
CA GLU A 274 22.83 17.12 25.39
C GLU A 274 23.46 17.83 26.60
N ASN A 275 22.67 18.22 27.61
CA ASN A 275 23.19 18.79 28.85
C ASN A 275 24.02 17.77 29.66
N TYR A 276 23.54 16.53 29.78
CA TYR A 276 24.33 15.46 30.40
C TYR A 276 25.63 15.19 29.65
N CYS A 277 25.60 15.17 28.31
CA CYS A 277 26.80 15.06 27.48
C CYS A 277 27.79 16.20 27.76
N LYS A 278 27.32 17.46 27.86
CA LYS A 278 28.17 18.61 28.24
C LYS A 278 28.83 18.42 29.61
N ARG A 279 28.12 17.88 30.60
CA ARG A 279 28.68 17.60 31.94
C ARG A 279 29.72 16.48 31.91
N ILE A 280 29.47 15.41 31.15
CA ILE A 280 30.46 14.33 30.95
C ILE A 280 31.72 14.86 30.28
N ARG A 281 31.58 15.70 29.25
CA ARG A 281 32.72 16.37 28.59
C ARG A 281 33.56 17.15 29.59
N LYS A 282 32.95 17.92 30.49
CA LYS A 282 33.69 18.64 31.56
C LYS A 282 34.48 17.69 32.47
N LEU A 283 33.88 16.56 32.87
CA LEU A 283 34.53 15.57 33.74
C LEU A 283 35.65 14.76 33.05
N LYS A 284 35.62 14.63 31.72
CA LYS A 284 36.54 13.80 30.93
C LYS A 284 37.37 14.60 29.92
N LYS A 285 37.74 15.84 30.28
CA LYS A 285 38.62 16.73 29.47
C LYS A 285 38.17 16.84 28.00
N GLY A 286 36.87 17.04 27.77
CA GLY A 286 36.25 17.28 26.47
C GLY A 286 35.78 16.04 25.71
N LYS A 287 36.19 14.82 26.10
CA LYS A 287 35.88 13.60 25.35
C LYS A 287 34.60 12.93 25.85
N LEU A 288 33.70 12.58 24.93
CA LEU A 288 32.57 11.69 25.23
C LEU A 288 32.99 10.22 25.18
N PRO A 289 32.59 9.38 26.16
CA PRO A 289 32.78 7.94 26.08
C PRO A 289 32.08 7.34 24.86
N LYS A 290 32.66 6.29 24.26
CA LYS A 290 32.09 5.55 23.12
C LYS A 290 30.61 5.20 23.33
N ARG A 291 30.27 4.63 24.48
CA ARG A 291 28.89 4.25 24.83
C ARG A 291 27.91 5.43 24.78
N THR A 292 28.34 6.61 25.20
CA THR A 292 27.52 7.83 25.18
C THR A 292 27.19 8.24 23.74
N CYS A 293 28.19 8.22 22.84
CA CYS A 293 27.97 8.55 21.43
C CYS A 293 27.00 7.56 20.76
N GLU A 294 27.13 6.27 21.02
CA GLU A 294 26.24 5.23 20.44
C GLU A 294 24.78 5.43 20.84
N VAL A 295 24.53 5.69 22.13
CA VAL A 295 23.19 5.94 22.64
C VAL A 295 22.62 7.24 22.05
N MET A 296 23.47 8.26 21.85
CA MET A 296 23.06 9.50 21.18
C MET A 296 22.73 9.31 19.70
N VAL A 297 23.46 8.45 18.96
CA VAL A 297 23.09 8.07 17.58
C VAL A 297 21.70 7.42 17.54
N GLN A 298 21.43 6.51 18.48
CA GLN A 298 20.11 5.89 18.61
C GLN A 298 19.02 6.94 18.89
N ALA A 299 19.26 7.88 19.81
CA ALA A 299 18.31 8.92 20.15
C ALA A 299 18.05 9.87 18.97
N TYR A 300 19.09 10.34 18.28
CA TYR A 300 18.95 11.19 17.09
C TYR A 300 18.25 10.46 15.93
N GLY A 301 18.52 9.17 15.71
CA GLY A 301 17.85 8.36 14.69
C GLY A 301 16.35 8.21 14.94
N LYS A 302 15.97 7.95 16.19
CA LYS A 302 14.55 7.89 16.61
C LYS A 302 13.83 9.23 16.44
N ASN A 303 14.53 10.36 16.60
CA ASN A 303 13.99 11.69 16.35
C ASN A 303 14.00 12.11 14.86
N GLY A 304 14.73 11.39 13.99
CA GLY A 304 14.88 11.73 12.56
C GLY A 304 15.89 12.84 12.26
N ASN A 305 16.74 13.23 13.23
CA ASN A 305 17.73 14.31 13.06
C ASN A 305 19.01 13.80 12.37
N ILE A 306 18.96 13.61 11.06
CA ILE A 306 20.10 13.08 10.27
C ILE A 306 21.33 13.99 10.36
N ASN A 307 21.16 15.31 10.35
CA ASN A 307 22.26 16.26 10.44
C ASN A 307 23.06 16.10 11.74
N ARG A 308 22.37 15.93 12.88
CA ARG A 308 23.03 15.71 14.18
C ARG A 308 23.73 14.36 14.27
N ILE A 309 23.23 13.34 13.57
CA ILE A 309 23.94 12.06 13.41
C ILE A 309 25.25 12.29 12.66
N GLN A 310 25.23 13.04 11.54
CA GLN A 310 26.44 13.35 10.77
C GLN A 310 27.46 14.16 11.58
N ASP A 311 27.01 15.15 12.35
CA ASP A 311 27.86 15.94 13.26
C ASP A 311 28.54 15.03 14.30
N LEU A 312 27.76 14.16 14.93
CA LEU A 312 28.28 13.22 15.95
C LEU A 312 29.23 12.18 15.35
N LEU A 313 28.94 11.69 14.13
CA LEU A 313 29.84 10.79 13.40
C LEU A 313 31.16 11.48 13.04
N SER A 314 31.12 12.77 12.72
CA SER A 314 32.32 13.58 12.45
C SER A 314 33.14 13.80 13.72
N GLU A 315 32.50 14.07 14.85
CA GLU A 315 33.14 14.15 16.18
C GLU A 315 33.79 12.80 16.57
N MET A 316 33.09 11.68 16.36
CA MET A 316 33.64 10.34 16.61
C MET A 316 34.87 10.05 15.76
N LYS A 317 34.85 10.41 14.47
CA LYS A 317 36.01 10.28 13.57
C LYS A 317 37.18 11.15 14.04
N LEU A 318 36.94 12.40 14.42
CA LEU A 318 37.96 13.33 14.93
C LEU A 318 38.67 12.78 16.17
N HIS A 319 37.91 12.17 17.08
CA HIS A 319 38.44 11.57 18.31
C HIS A 319 38.93 10.12 18.16
N LYS A 320 38.94 9.57 16.93
CA LYS A 320 39.26 8.17 16.62
C LYS A 320 38.43 7.16 17.44
N ILE A 321 37.18 7.51 17.73
CA ILE A 321 36.23 6.62 18.39
C ILE A 321 35.60 5.72 17.32
N GLU A 322 35.90 4.43 17.38
CA GLU A 322 35.28 3.45 16.49
C GLU A 322 33.76 3.39 16.74
N ILE A 323 32.99 3.59 15.67
CA ILE A 323 31.54 3.32 15.63
C ILE A 323 31.32 1.83 15.92
N SER A 324 30.21 1.42 16.52
CA SER A 324 29.85 0.00 16.69
C SER A 324 28.83 -0.46 15.66
N GLY A 325 28.73 -1.79 15.45
CA GLY A 325 27.72 -2.38 14.56
C GLY A 325 26.27 -1.99 14.92
N MET A 326 25.95 -1.83 16.22
CA MET A 326 24.64 -1.35 16.67
C MET A 326 24.34 0.08 16.19
N ALA A 327 25.33 0.97 16.24
CA ALA A 327 25.17 2.33 15.75
C ALA A 327 24.96 2.36 14.24
N LEU A 328 25.74 1.57 13.46
CA LEU A 328 25.54 1.44 12.01
C LEU A 328 24.14 0.93 11.67
N THR A 329 23.63 -0.07 12.41
CA THR A 329 22.27 -0.61 12.21
C THR A 329 21.19 0.46 12.44
N ASN A 330 21.35 1.32 13.46
CA ASN A 330 20.41 2.42 13.70
C ASN A 330 20.48 3.51 12.61
N ILE A 331 21.67 3.77 12.05
CA ILE A 331 21.83 4.72 10.93
C ILE A 331 21.17 4.14 9.67
N LEU A 332 21.39 2.86 9.36
CA LEU A 332 20.74 2.16 8.25
C LEU A 332 19.21 2.25 8.34
N ALA A 333 18.63 1.93 9.51
CA ALA A 333 17.19 2.07 9.75
C ALA A 333 16.69 3.50 9.49
N THR A 334 17.48 4.51 9.88
CA THR A 334 17.15 5.92 9.66
C THR A 334 17.15 6.26 8.16
N CYS A 335 18.13 5.78 7.40
CA CYS A 335 18.21 5.97 5.95
C CYS A 335 17.02 5.32 5.22
N VAL A 336 16.63 4.11 5.60
CA VAL A 336 15.55 3.36 4.94
C VAL A 336 14.17 3.95 5.26
N TYR A 337 13.86 4.17 6.53
CA TYR A 337 12.48 4.50 6.94
C TYR A 337 12.19 6.01 7.03
N LYS A 338 13.19 6.84 7.31
CA LYS A 338 13.02 8.29 7.47
C LYS A 338 13.52 9.06 6.26
N ALA A 339 14.75 8.80 5.81
CA ALA A 339 15.34 9.50 4.66
C ALA A 339 14.83 8.99 3.31
N ARG A 340 14.42 7.71 3.24
CA ARG A 340 14.14 6.98 1.98
C ARG A 340 15.31 7.05 0.98
N ASP A 341 16.53 7.17 1.49
CA ASP A 341 17.74 7.22 0.68
C ASP A 341 18.27 5.80 0.47
N HIS A 342 17.83 5.18 -0.62
CA HIS A 342 18.24 3.82 -0.98
C HIS A 342 19.75 3.71 -1.20
N LYS A 343 20.39 4.73 -1.80
CA LYS A 343 21.83 4.70 -2.12
C LYS A 343 22.65 4.69 -0.84
N GLN A 344 22.35 5.62 0.06
CA GLN A 344 23.04 5.69 1.35
C GLN A 344 22.80 4.43 2.19
N ALA A 345 21.59 3.86 2.15
CA ALA A 345 21.30 2.60 2.83
C ALA A 345 22.17 1.44 2.30
N VAL A 346 22.36 1.33 0.98
CA VAL A 346 23.24 0.33 0.36
C VAL A 346 24.70 0.57 0.76
N GLU A 347 25.19 1.81 0.71
CA GLU A 347 26.57 2.14 1.10
C GLU A 347 26.86 1.77 2.57
N ILE A 348 25.92 2.04 3.48
CA ILE A 348 26.04 1.67 4.90
C ILE A 348 26.02 0.15 5.06
N PHE A 349 25.13 -0.55 4.37
CA PHE A 349 25.04 -2.01 4.43
C PHE A 349 26.31 -2.66 3.88
N ASP A 350 26.83 -2.21 2.75
CA ASP A 350 28.09 -2.70 2.19
C ASP A 350 29.28 -2.37 3.12
N THR A 351 29.28 -1.20 3.76
CA THR A 351 30.26 -0.87 4.81
C THR A 351 30.21 -1.87 5.96
N MET A 352 29.02 -2.34 6.36
CA MET A 352 28.89 -3.39 7.39
C MET A 352 29.37 -4.76 6.89
N ARG A 353 29.17 -5.09 5.61
CA ARG A 353 29.59 -6.36 4.99
C ARG A 353 31.10 -6.51 4.90
N PHE A 354 31.81 -5.44 4.52
CA PHE A 354 33.27 -5.48 4.27
C PHE A 354 34.12 -5.14 5.51
N GLN A 355 33.52 -4.94 6.68
CA GLN A 355 34.22 -4.65 7.93
C GLN A 355 34.52 -5.92 8.75
N LYS A 356 35.26 -5.76 9.86
CA LYS A 356 35.58 -6.85 10.81
C LYS A 356 34.30 -7.55 11.28
N GLU A 357 34.40 -8.82 11.68
CA GLU A 357 33.27 -9.66 12.17
C GLU A 357 32.29 -8.94 13.11
N VAL A 358 32.78 -8.07 14.01
CA VAL A 358 31.97 -7.29 14.97
C VAL A 358 30.96 -6.34 14.31
N TYR A 359 31.15 -6.03 13.03
CA TYR A 359 30.32 -5.12 12.23
C TYR A 359 29.36 -5.83 11.28
N LYS A 360 29.42 -7.16 11.20
CA LYS A 360 28.60 -7.91 10.25
C LYS A 360 27.12 -7.59 10.42
N PRO A 361 26.36 -7.44 9.32
CA PRO A 361 24.94 -7.16 9.41
C PRO A 361 24.20 -8.31 10.11
N GLY A 362 23.43 -8.00 11.15
CA GLY A 362 22.49 -8.95 11.75
C GLY A 362 21.11 -8.93 11.08
N THR A 363 20.16 -9.73 11.58
CA THR A 363 18.78 -9.85 11.05
C THR A 363 18.10 -8.51 10.77
N ARG A 364 18.24 -7.54 11.70
CA ARG A 364 17.65 -6.21 11.53
C ARG A 364 18.24 -5.44 10.35
N ALA A 365 19.55 -5.50 10.15
CA ALA A 365 20.20 -4.82 9.04
C ALA A 365 19.79 -5.44 7.69
N TYR A 366 19.72 -6.78 7.63
CA TYR A 366 19.18 -7.50 6.46
C TYR A 366 17.72 -7.14 6.18
N GLN A 367 16.89 -7.05 7.22
CA GLN A 367 15.51 -6.60 7.08
C GLN A 367 15.42 -5.20 6.46
N ASP A 368 16.16 -4.24 7.01
CA ASP A 368 16.10 -2.85 6.57
C ASP A 368 16.56 -2.72 5.12
N ILE A 369 17.63 -3.41 4.72
CA ILE A 369 18.12 -3.38 3.33
C ILE A 369 17.18 -4.12 2.35
N ILE A 370 16.57 -5.23 2.74
CA ILE A 370 15.56 -5.94 1.93
C ILE A 370 14.37 -5.01 1.68
N VAL A 371 13.87 -4.34 2.73
CA VAL A 371 12.80 -3.34 2.58
C VAL A 371 13.22 -2.20 1.66
N SER A 372 14.48 -1.77 1.74
CA SER A 372 15.04 -0.76 0.84
C SER A 372 14.98 -1.19 -0.63
N TYR A 373 15.43 -2.41 -0.96
CA TYR A 373 15.36 -2.95 -2.33
C TYR A 373 13.93 -3.14 -2.83
N VAL A 374 13.03 -3.67 -1.99
CA VAL A 374 11.60 -3.82 -2.33
C VAL A 374 10.96 -2.45 -2.61
N ASN A 375 11.29 -1.43 -1.83
CA ASN A 375 10.78 -0.07 -2.06
C ASN A 375 11.31 0.57 -3.35
N ASN A 376 12.46 0.11 -3.84
CA ASN A 376 13.08 0.54 -5.10
C ASN A 376 12.70 -0.35 -6.31
N ASP A 377 11.77 -1.30 -6.15
CA ASP A 377 11.30 -2.23 -7.20
C ASP A 377 12.39 -3.12 -7.82
N ASP A 378 13.48 -3.38 -7.08
CA ASP A 378 14.56 -4.32 -7.43
C ASP A 378 14.36 -5.63 -6.64
N ILE A 379 13.36 -6.41 -7.07
CA ILE A 379 12.87 -7.59 -6.35
C ILE A 379 13.86 -8.75 -6.46
N GLU A 380 14.53 -8.86 -7.60
CA GLU A 380 15.59 -9.82 -7.86
C GLU A 380 16.71 -9.69 -6.82
N LYS A 381 17.23 -8.46 -6.61
CA LYS A 381 18.22 -8.23 -5.56
C LYS A 381 17.66 -8.41 -4.15
N ALA A 382 16.41 -8.05 -3.90
CA ALA A 382 15.80 -8.30 -2.59
C ALA A 382 15.81 -9.81 -2.25
N ILE A 383 15.53 -10.67 -3.23
CA ILE A 383 15.59 -12.13 -3.09
C ILE A 383 17.05 -12.60 -2.97
N ASP A 384 17.99 -12.02 -3.71
CA ASP A 384 19.41 -12.39 -3.61
C ASP A 384 20.00 -12.01 -2.25
N ILE A 385 19.64 -10.86 -1.67
CA ILE A 385 20.03 -10.48 -0.31
C ILE A 385 19.38 -11.41 0.72
N TYR A 386 18.15 -11.87 0.50
CA TYR A 386 17.55 -12.91 1.34
C TYR A 386 18.32 -14.23 1.24
N ARG A 387 18.73 -14.65 0.04
CA ARG A 387 19.55 -15.86 -0.14
C ARG A 387 20.93 -15.72 0.51
N GLU A 388 21.54 -14.54 0.42
CA GLU A 388 22.77 -14.21 1.14
C GLU A 388 22.57 -14.35 2.64
N MET A 389 21.50 -13.78 3.18
CA MET A 389 21.15 -13.90 4.61
C MET A 389 21.07 -15.36 5.07
N ILE A 390 20.43 -16.22 4.28
CA ILE A 390 20.35 -17.66 4.57
C ILE A 390 21.73 -18.34 4.44
N THR A 391 22.53 -17.97 3.43
CA THR A 391 23.87 -18.53 3.20
C THR A 391 24.83 -18.17 4.34
N GLU A 392 24.75 -16.94 4.84
CA GLU A 392 25.47 -16.44 6.01
C GLU A 392 24.89 -16.94 7.34
N LYS A 393 23.88 -17.83 7.30
CA LYS A 393 23.20 -18.44 8.46
C LYS A 393 22.57 -17.42 9.43
N ILE A 394 22.04 -16.33 8.89
CA ILE A 394 21.34 -15.31 9.66
C ILE A 394 19.85 -15.61 9.63
N GLU A 395 19.23 -15.73 10.81
CA GLU A 395 17.83 -16.12 10.92
C GLU A 395 16.88 -15.03 10.39
N PRO A 396 16.00 -15.35 9.43
CA PRO A 396 14.97 -14.44 8.97
C PRO A 396 13.85 -14.30 10.00
N ASN A 397 13.07 -13.24 9.86
CA ASN A 397 11.89 -12.99 10.70
C ASN A 397 10.64 -12.78 9.83
N GLN A 398 9.48 -12.70 10.49
CA GLN A 398 8.19 -12.53 9.83
C GLN A 398 8.08 -11.22 9.02
N GLN A 399 8.73 -10.14 9.46
CA GLN A 399 8.69 -8.86 8.74
C GLN A 399 9.42 -8.94 7.40
N ILE A 400 10.54 -9.68 7.33
CA ILE A 400 11.25 -9.98 6.09
C ILE A 400 10.35 -10.76 5.14
N MET A 401 9.64 -11.78 5.64
CA MET A 401 8.72 -12.58 4.82
C MET A 401 7.62 -11.72 4.20
N VAL A 402 6.97 -10.86 4.99
CA VAL A 402 5.93 -9.94 4.48
C VAL A 402 6.52 -8.94 3.47
N ALA A 403 7.72 -8.43 3.70
CA ALA A 403 8.39 -7.52 2.77
C ALA A 403 8.72 -8.18 1.42
N LEU A 404 9.27 -9.40 1.44
CA LEU A 404 9.56 -10.17 0.24
C LEU A 404 8.29 -10.59 -0.49
N ALA A 405 7.27 -11.04 0.23
CA ALA A 405 5.98 -11.37 -0.33
C ALA A 405 5.39 -10.15 -1.05
N ARG A 406 5.45 -8.97 -0.42
CA ARG A 406 5.05 -7.66 -0.99
C ARG A 406 5.79 -7.31 -2.27
N GLY A 407 7.11 -7.47 -2.26
CA GLY A 407 7.93 -7.27 -3.45
C GLY A 407 7.55 -8.24 -4.57
N CYS A 408 7.34 -9.52 -4.27
CA CYS A 408 7.03 -10.54 -5.26
C CYS A 408 5.67 -10.32 -5.93
N ALA A 409 4.66 -9.82 -5.21
CA ALA A 409 3.38 -9.56 -5.85
C ALA A 409 3.45 -8.43 -6.86
N SER A 410 4.29 -7.39 -6.68
CA SER A 410 4.34 -6.29 -7.65
C SER A 410 4.78 -6.74 -9.05
N ARG A 411 5.49 -7.87 -9.15
CA ARG A 411 6.03 -8.43 -10.41
C ARG A 411 5.29 -9.68 -10.84
N GLU A 412 4.83 -9.69 -12.10
CA GLU A 412 4.09 -10.84 -12.66
C GLU A 412 4.90 -12.15 -12.64
N ALA A 413 6.21 -12.07 -12.86
CA ALA A 413 7.11 -13.23 -12.86
C ALA A 413 7.29 -13.88 -11.48
N PHE A 414 7.09 -13.13 -10.39
CA PHE A 414 7.31 -13.59 -9.02
C PHE A 414 6.02 -13.74 -8.21
N LYS A 415 4.85 -13.46 -8.78
CA LYS A 415 3.56 -13.46 -8.06
C LYS A 415 3.30 -14.76 -7.29
N PHE A 416 3.71 -15.91 -7.83
CA PHE A 416 3.56 -17.23 -7.19
C PHE A 416 4.38 -17.36 -5.89
N LYS A 417 5.58 -16.77 -5.85
CA LYS A 417 6.45 -16.76 -4.65
C LYS A 417 5.87 -15.97 -3.50
N SER A 418 4.92 -15.08 -3.76
CA SER A 418 4.29 -14.28 -2.70
C SER A 418 3.62 -15.16 -1.65
N TRP A 419 2.92 -16.22 -2.07
CA TRP A 419 2.30 -17.17 -1.13
C TRP A 419 3.35 -18.08 -0.48
N ASP A 420 4.44 -18.41 -1.15
CA ASP A 420 5.51 -19.23 -0.57
C ASP A 420 6.14 -18.55 0.66
N PHE A 421 6.46 -17.25 0.58
CA PHE A 421 6.94 -16.48 1.72
C PHE A 421 5.91 -16.38 2.85
N ILE A 422 4.61 -16.37 2.52
CA ILE A 422 3.54 -16.44 3.53
C ILE A 422 3.46 -17.82 4.18
N PHE A 423 3.67 -18.89 3.40
CA PHE A 423 3.73 -20.24 3.95
C PHE A 423 4.96 -20.46 4.82
N GLU A 424 6.07 -19.75 4.59
CA GLU A 424 7.23 -19.77 5.48
C GLU A 424 6.88 -19.29 6.90
N ILE A 425 5.95 -18.34 7.06
CA ILE A 425 5.45 -17.91 8.38
C ILE A 425 4.80 -19.08 9.13
N ASN A 426 3.92 -19.83 8.46
CA ASN A 426 3.28 -21.00 9.06
C ASN A 426 4.28 -22.16 9.28
N ARG A 427 5.22 -22.37 8.36
CA ARG A 427 6.25 -23.43 8.46
C ARG A 427 7.18 -23.20 9.66
N ASN A 428 7.47 -21.94 9.98
CA ASN A 428 8.27 -21.55 11.13
C ASN A 428 7.43 -21.44 12.42
N ASN A 429 6.14 -21.82 12.39
CA ASN A 429 5.19 -21.70 13.50
C ASN A 429 5.08 -20.27 14.07
N TRP A 430 5.30 -19.24 13.25
CA TRP A 430 5.13 -17.86 13.68
C TRP A 430 3.64 -17.48 13.66
N THR A 431 3.19 -16.77 14.69
CA THR A 431 1.81 -16.26 14.75
C THR A 431 1.62 -15.13 13.73
N PRO A 432 0.62 -15.20 12.84
CA PRO A 432 0.35 -14.12 11.89
C PRO A 432 0.02 -12.80 12.60
N THR A 433 0.81 -11.76 12.30
CA THR A 433 0.60 -10.39 12.80
C THR A 433 -0.38 -9.63 11.91
N LEU A 434 -0.93 -8.49 12.36
CA LEU A 434 -1.82 -7.64 11.55
C LEU A 434 -1.24 -7.31 10.15
N PRO A 435 0.04 -6.88 10.00
CA PRO A 435 0.64 -6.67 8.67
C PRO A 435 0.66 -7.92 7.80
N THR A 436 0.76 -9.11 8.41
CA THR A 436 0.71 -10.39 7.69
C THR A 436 -0.69 -10.63 7.12
N TYR A 437 -1.73 -10.45 7.94
CA TYR A 437 -3.13 -10.57 7.49
C TYR A 437 -3.50 -9.52 6.43
N GLU A 438 -3.09 -8.26 6.63
CA GLU A 438 -3.29 -7.20 5.62
C GLU A 438 -2.68 -7.59 4.28
N TYR A 439 -1.51 -8.25 4.30
CA TYR A 439 -0.86 -8.69 3.09
C TYR A 439 -1.51 -9.94 2.46
N MET A 440 -1.97 -10.89 3.28
CA MET A 440 -2.79 -12.01 2.80
C MET A 440 -4.08 -11.50 2.12
N LEU A 441 -4.75 -10.52 2.71
CA LEU A 441 -5.92 -9.84 2.14
C LEU A 441 -5.57 -9.13 0.82
N TYR A 442 -4.42 -8.47 0.74
CA TYR A 442 -3.95 -7.87 -0.51
C TYR A 442 -3.75 -8.92 -1.62
N LEU A 443 -3.12 -10.05 -1.31
CA LEU A 443 -2.92 -11.14 -2.26
C LEU A 443 -4.23 -11.74 -2.74
N SER A 444 -5.14 -12.09 -1.81
CA SER A 444 -6.43 -12.71 -2.14
C SER A 444 -7.34 -11.75 -2.89
N SER A 445 -7.40 -10.48 -2.49
CA SER A 445 -8.20 -9.44 -3.15
C SER A 445 -7.72 -9.14 -4.57
N ARG A 446 -6.40 -9.15 -4.80
CA ARG A 446 -5.82 -8.92 -6.12
C ARG A 446 -6.04 -10.10 -7.06
N ASP A 447 -5.97 -11.33 -6.54
CA ASP A 447 -6.22 -12.54 -7.31
C ASP A 447 -7.72 -12.74 -7.59
N GLY A 448 -8.60 -12.14 -6.79
CA GLY A 448 -10.06 -12.25 -6.93
C GLY A 448 -10.67 -13.41 -6.13
N ASP A 449 -9.91 -13.99 -5.19
CA ASP A 449 -10.41 -14.99 -4.25
C ASP A 449 -11.21 -14.31 -3.12
N LEU A 450 -12.47 -14.01 -3.42
CA LEU A 450 -13.36 -13.32 -2.51
C LEU A 450 -13.65 -14.15 -1.26
N ALA A 451 -13.80 -15.47 -1.40
CA ALA A 451 -14.09 -16.38 -0.29
C ALA A 451 -12.96 -16.36 0.75
N LEU A 452 -11.71 -16.49 0.30
CA LEU A 452 -10.55 -16.37 1.20
C LEU A 452 -10.44 -14.97 1.81
N THR A 453 -10.69 -13.92 1.02
CA THR A 453 -10.63 -12.54 1.53
C THR A 453 -11.65 -12.32 2.65
N ARG A 454 -12.89 -12.78 2.47
CA ARG A 454 -13.95 -12.71 3.49
C ARG A 454 -13.53 -13.49 4.75
N ALA A 455 -12.96 -14.68 4.58
CA ALA A 455 -12.50 -15.53 5.69
C ALA A 455 -11.39 -14.88 6.51
N LEU A 456 -10.38 -14.31 5.85
CA LEU A 456 -9.30 -13.56 6.49
C LEU A 456 -9.81 -12.30 7.19
N TYR A 457 -10.78 -11.60 6.59
CA TYR A 457 -11.38 -10.41 7.20
C TYR A 457 -12.24 -10.75 8.42
N SER A 458 -12.99 -11.86 8.38
CA SER A 458 -13.72 -12.40 9.54
C SER A 458 -12.79 -12.70 10.71
N ARG A 459 -11.57 -13.17 10.44
CA ARG A 459 -10.55 -13.34 11.48
C ARG A 459 -10.13 -12.01 12.10
N LEU A 460 -9.89 -10.97 11.30
CA LEU A 460 -9.56 -9.63 11.82
C LEU A 460 -10.71 -9.01 12.65
N LEU A 461 -11.96 -9.29 12.27
CA LEU A 461 -13.14 -8.89 13.03
C LEU A 461 -13.17 -9.58 14.41
N LYS A 462 -12.94 -10.90 14.48
CA LYS A 462 -12.87 -11.63 15.75
C LYS A 462 -11.76 -11.12 16.67
N ASP A 463 -10.61 -10.76 16.09
CA ASP A 463 -9.47 -10.23 16.83
C ASP A 463 -9.60 -8.72 17.10
N ASN A 464 -10.66 -8.03 16.65
CA ASN A 464 -10.86 -6.57 16.72
C ASN A 464 -9.66 -5.74 16.20
N THR A 465 -8.99 -6.22 15.14
CA THR A 465 -7.79 -5.61 14.55
C THR A 465 -8.02 -5.03 13.15
N VAL A 466 -9.28 -4.75 12.79
CA VAL A 466 -9.63 -4.18 11.48
C VAL A 466 -8.99 -2.81 11.29
N SER A 467 -8.34 -2.63 10.13
CA SER A 467 -7.71 -1.38 9.72
C SER A 467 -8.33 -0.82 8.44
N LEU A 468 -8.16 0.48 8.18
CA LEU A 468 -8.54 1.11 6.90
C LEU A 468 -7.95 0.38 5.67
N ARG A 469 -6.73 -0.16 5.80
CA ARG A 469 -6.08 -0.92 4.73
C ARG A 469 -6.78 -2.25 4.49
N SER A 470 -7.11 -2.98 5.56
CA SER A 470 -7.86 -4.25 5.45
C SER A 470 -9.24 -4.05 4.82
N PHE A 471 -9.96 -2.98 5.18
CA PHE A 471 -11.27 -2.64 4.61
C PHE A 471 -11.19 -2.32 3.11
N ASN A 472 -10.17 -1.56 2.69
CA ASN A 472 -9.93 -1.28 1.28
C ASN A 472 -9.64 -2.55 0.47
N PHE A 473 -8.87 -3.50 1.02
CA PHE A 473 -8.63 -4.78 0.36
C PHE A 473 -9.90 -5.65 0.27
N LEU A 474 -10.76 -5.59 1.27
CA LEU A 474 -12.08 -6.23 1.20
C LEU A 474 -12.91 -5.66 0.05
N LEU A 475 -13.06 -4.33 -0.05
CA LEU A 475 -13.78 -3.68 -1.16
C LEU A 475 -13.14 -3.97 -2.52
N LEU A 476 -11.82 -3.98 -2.61
CA LEU A 476 -11.08 -4.36 -3.81
C LEU A 476 -11.43 -5.79 -4.24
N ALA A 477 -11.52 -6.73 -3.29
CA ALA A 477 -11.88 -8.12 -3.59
C ALA A 477 -13.26 -8.23 -4.22
N TYR A 478 -14.27 -7.48 -3.75
CA TYR A 478 -15.60 -7.48 -4.39
C TYR A 478 -15.56 -6.99 -5.83
N SER A 479 -14.74 -5.98 -6.14
CA SER A 479 -14.61 -5.51 -7.53
C SER A 479 -13.94 -6.56 -8.43
N LYS A 480 -13.01 -7.35 -7.88
CA LYS A 480 -12.21 -8.35 -8.60
C LYS A 480 -12.70 -9.80 -8.48
N ALA A 481 -13.78 -10.04 -7.74
CA ALA A 481 -14.28 -11.38 -7.46
C ALA A 481 -14.50 -12.22 -8.73
N ARG A 482 -13.90 -13.40 -8.80
CA ARG A 482 -14.18 -14.36 -9.88
C ARG A 482 -15.45 -15.13 -9.54
N LEU A 483 -16.40 -15.15 -10.46
CA LEU A 483 -17.63 -15.95 -10.32
C LEU A 483 -17.38 -17.36 -10.87
N SER A 484 -18.23 -18.32 -10.51
CA SER A 484 -18.12 -19.73 -10.96
C SER A 484 -18.02 -19.90 -12.48
N ASP A 485 -18.60 -18.96 -13.23
CA ASP A 485 -18.62 -18.98 -14.70
C ASP A 485 -17.30 -18.49 -15.34
N ASP A 486 -16.40 -17.92 -14.55
CA ASP A 486 -15.09 -17.47 -15.02
C ASP A 486 -14.17 -18.69 -15.18
N LEU A 487 -14.05 -19.20 -16.41
CA LEU A 487 -13.14 -20.30 -16.82
C LEU A 487 -11.64 -19.94 -16.68
N GLY A 488 -11.31 -19.02 -15.78
CA GLY A 488 -9.98 -18.45 -15.59
C GLY A 488 -8.95 -19.42 -15.01
N GLU A 489 -7.72 -18.92 -14.91
CA GLU A 489 -6.62 -19.62 -14.23
C GLU A 489 -7.01 -19.90 -12.76
N PRO A 490 -6.61 -21.04 -12.18
CA PRO A 490 -6.81 -21.28 -10.74
C PRO A 490 -6.21 -20.14 -9.90
N PHE A 491 -6.79 -19.88 -8.73
CA PHE A 491 -6.19 -18.95 -7.77
C PHE A 491 -4.73 -19.31 -7.52
N LEU A 492 -3.85 -18.31 -7.36
CA LEU A 492 -2.41 -18.49 -7.14
C LEU A 492 -2.16 -19.39 -5.93
N ILE A 493 -3.01 -19.29 -4.90
CA ILE A 493 -2.93 -20.12 -3.71
C ILE A 493 -3.21 -21.60 -3.99
N ASN A 494 -3.97 -21.92 -5.05
CA ASN A 494 -4.30 -23.29 -5.42
C ASN A 494 -3.21 -23.99 -6.25
N ALA A 495 -2.14 -23.27 -6.61
CA ALA A 495 -1.04 -23.83 -7.41
C ALA A 495 -0.36 -25.03 -6.71
N ASP A 496 -0.20 -24.97 -5.38
CA ASP A 496 0.37 -26.04 -4.56
C ASP A 496 -0.73 -26.70 -3.70
N GLU A 497 -0.57 -27.98 -3.38
CA GLU A 497 -1.43 -28.71 -2.43
C GLU A 497 -1.43 -28.05 -1.06
N LYS A 498 -0.27 -27.54 -0.63
CA LYS A 498 -0.12 -26.79 0.63
C LYS A 498 -1.04 -25.57 0.67
N GLY A 499 -1.09 -24.82 -0.43
CA GLY A 499 -1.93 -23.65 -0.54
C GLY A 499 -3.42 -23.98 -0.64
N ARG A 500 -3.80 -25.06 -1.34
CA ARG A 500 -5.19 -25.58 -1.31
C ARG A 500 -5.65 -25.94 0.10
N LYS A 501 -4.83 -26.69 0.85
CA LYS A 501 -5.11 -27.04 2.25
C LYS A 501 -5.20 -25.81 3.15
N PHE A 502 -4.27 -24.85 2.98
CA PHE A 502 -4.31 -23.59 3.71
C PHE A 502 -5.59 -22.81 3.43
N ARG A 503 -5.96 -22.63 2.16
CA ARG A 503 -7.20 -21.96 1.75
C ARG A 503 -8.42 -22.62 2.39
N PHE A 504 -8.53 -23.94 2.27
CA PHE A 504 -9.64 -24.71 2.83
C PHE A 504 -9.74 -24.50 4.35
N ASN A 505 -8.64 -24.66 5.08
CA ASN A 505 -8.61 -24.51 6.54
C ASN A 505 -8.98 -23.10 7.02
N VAL A 506 -8.58 -22.05 6.29
CA VAL A 506 -8.91 -20.67 6.65
C VAL A 506 -10.40 -20.39 6.43
N ILE A 507 -10.97 -20.85 5.31
CA ILE A 507 -12.40 -20.66 5.01
C ILE A 507 -13.25 -21.46 6.01
N ASP A 508 -12.92 -22.72 6.24
CA ASP A 508 -13.65 -23.61 7.16
C ASP A 508 -13.70 -23.04 8.59
N ARG A 509 -12.57 -22.55 9.11
CA ARG A 509 -12.48 -21.94 10.46
C ARG A 509 -13.08 -20.55 10.58
N SER A 510 -13.44 -19.90 9.48
CA SER A 510 -13.92 -18.52 9.51
C SER A 510 -15.30 -18.40 10.17
N GLY A 511 -16.16 -19.42 10.04
CA GLY A 511 -17.55 -19.36 10.51
C GLY A 511 -18.41 -18.36 9.72
N ILE A 512 -18.03 -17.99 8.49
CA ILE A 512 -18.85 -17.08 7.65
C ILE A 512 -20.24 -17.64 7.37
N SER A 513 -20.36 -18.96 7.26
CA SER A 513 -21.65 -19.63 7.07
C SER A 513 -22.57 -19.57 8.29
N ASP A 514 -22.09 -19.12 9.45
CA ASP A 514 -22.92 -18.99 10.65
C ASP A 514 -23.86 -17.77 10.51
N PRO A 515 -25.19 -17.96 10.50
CA PRO A 515 -26.14 -16.85 10.42
C PRO A 515 -26.08 -15.89 11.61
N THR A 516 -25.45 -16.26 12.72
CA THR A 516 -25.29 -15.42 13.92
C THR A 516 -24.17 -14.39 13.82
N ASN A 517 -23.44 -14.35 12.70
CA ASN A 517 -22.37 -13.41 12.49
C ASN A 517 -22.88 -11.96 12.52
N GLN A 518 -22.34 -11.14 13.43
CA GLN A 518 -22.74 -9.73 13.61
C GLN A 518 -22.36 -8.85 12.41
N PHE A 519 -21.36 -9.26 11.63
CA PHE A 519 -20.94 -8.52 10.43
C PHE A 519 -21.78 -8.93 9.22
N PRO A 520 -22.17 -7.99 8.31
CA PRO A 520 -23.13 -8.25 7.23
C PRO A 520 -22.52 -9.04 6.06
N PHE A 521 -21.99 -10.23 6.32
CA PHE A 521 -21.72 -11.24 5.30
C PHE A 521 -22.97 -12.09 5.09
N LEU A 522 -23.28 -12.38 3.82
CA LEU A 522 -24.21 -13.44 3.46
C LEU A 522 -23.67 -14.78 3.95
N PRO A 523 -24.53 -15.69 4.44
CA PRO A 523 -24.14 -16.97 5.03
C PRO A 523 -23.76 -18.02 3.96
N PHE A 524 -22.92 -17.63 3.00
CA PHE A 524 -22.35 -18.49 1.97
C PHE A 524 -20.83 -18.39 2.04
N ASN A 525 -20.12 -19.50 1.89
CA ASN A 525 -18.65 -19.48 1.78
C ASN A 525 -18.18 -18.77 0.50
N GLU A 526 -18.86 -19.04 -0.62
CA GLU A 526 -18.53 -18.46 -1.92
C GLU A 526 -19.77 -17.73 -2.48
N LEU A 527 -19.59 -16.51 -2.99
CA LEU A 527 -20.64 -15.77 -3.68
C LEU A 527 -20.61 -16.13 -5.16
N THR A 528 -21.72 -16.64 -5.68
CA THR A 528 -21.81 -17.19 -7.04
C THR A 528 -22.40 -16.22 -8.04
N THR A 529 -23.14 -15.20 -7.58
CA THR A 529 -23.82 -14.26 -8.48
C THR A 529 -23.36 -12.80 -8.28
N LYS A 530 -23.57 -11.97 -9.32
CA LYS A 530 -23.23 -10.53 -9.26
C LYS A 530 -24.13 -9.80 -8.27
N GLU A 531 -25.38 -10.21 -8.16
CA GLU A 531 -26.39 -9.64 -7.26
C GLU A 531 -25.97 -9.84 -5.81
N GLN A 532 -25.47 -11.04 -5.45
CA GLN A 532 -24.94 -11.32 -4.11
C GLN A 532 -23.74 -10.43 -3.78
N ILE A 533 -22.79 -10.27 -4.70
CA ILE A 533 -21.63 -9.37 -4.53
C ILE A 533 -22.10 -7.93 -4.31
N MET A 534 -23.05 -7.48 -5.12
CA MET A 534 -23.53 -6.12 -5.08
C MET A 534 -24.35 -5.85 -3.79
N ALA A 535 -25.21 -6.78 -3.38
CA ALA A 535 -25.96 -6.73 -2.13
C ALA A 535 -25.05 -6.72 -0.89
N GLU A 536 -24.12 -7.66 -0.80
CA GLU A 536 -23.19 -7.77 0.33
C GLU A 536 -22.28 -6.54 0.41
N SER A 537 -21.73 -6.08 -0.71
CA SER A 537 -20.90 -4.86 -0.72
C SER A 537 -21.69 -3.60 -0.32
N SER A 538 -22.98 -3.52 -0.66
CA SER A 538 -23.85 -2.43 -0.21
C SER A 538 -24.11 -2.50 1.30
N ALA A 539 -24.36 -3.70 1.83
CA ALA A 539 -24.57 -3.91 3.27
C ALA A 539 -23.30 -3.61 4.09
N ILE A 540 -22.12 -4.01 3.61
CA ILE A 540 -20.82 -3.69 4.22
C ILE A 540 -20.57 -2.18 4.24
N TRP A 541 -20.90 -1.48 3.16
CA TRP A 541 -20.79 -0.02 3.12
C TRP A 541 -21.75 0.64 4.12
N ALA A 542 -22.98 0.16 4.23
CA ALA A 542 -23.95 0.64 5.22
C ALA A 542 -23.47 0.42 6.66
N HIS A 543 -22.91 -0.76 6.96
CA HIS A 543 -22.32 -1.06 8.26
C HIS A 543 -21.11 -0.16 8.57
N ALA A 544 -20.25 0.12 7.58
CA ALA A 544 -19.15 1.07 7.77
C ALA A 544 -19.66 2.49 8.04
N CYS A 545 -20.74 2.94 7.38
CA CYS A 545 -21.37 4.23 7.66
C CYS A 545 -21.90 4.32 9.10
N LEU A 546 -22.48 3.24 9.63
CA LEU A 546 -23.07 3.20 10.97
C LEU A 546 -22.04 3.05 12.08
N ASN A 547 -21.20 2.03 11.98
CA ASN A 547 -20.39 1.57 13.11
C ASN A 547 -18.96 2.07 13.05
N ASN A 548 -18.40 2.25 11.84
CA ASN A 548 -16.97 2.53 11.64
C ASN A 548 -16.77 3.64 10.60
N SER A 549 -17.32 4.83 10.85
CA SER A 549 -17.29 5.96 9.89
C SER A 549 -15.87 6.45 9.56
N GLU A 550 -14.89 6.09 10.38
CA GLU A 550 -13.45 6.28 10.17
C GLU A 550 -12.88 5.48 8.99
N LEU A 551 -13.53 4.39 8.58
CA LEU A 551 -13.13 3.60 7.41
C LEU A 551 -13.53 4.27 6.07
N ILE A 552 -14.36 5.32 6.11
CA ILE A 552 -14.87 6.02 4.93
C ILE A 552 -13.98 7.21 4.59
N ASN A 553 -13.27 7.11 3.46
CA ASN A 553 -12.43 8.14 2.88
C ASN A 553 -12.48 8.08 1.34
N SER A 554 -11.76 8.97 0.65
CA SER A 554 -11.74 9.04 -0.82
C SER A 554 -11.37 7.71 -1.49
N GLU A 555 -10.43 6.97 -0.91
CA GLU A 555 -9.89 5.72 -1.42
C GLU A 555 -10.89 4.56 -1.24
N SER A 556 -11.55 4.46 -0.08
CA SER A 556 -12.57 3.45 0.16
C SER A 556 -13.84 3.73 -0.64
N THR A 557 -14.24 4.99 -0.78
CA THR A 557 -15.35 5.39 -1.66
C THR A 557 -15.03 5.03 -3.12
N THR A 558 -13.83 5.32 -3.60
CA THR A 558 -13.43 4.95 -4.98
C THR A 558 -13.47 3.43 -5.17
N SER A 559 -12.99 2.67 -4.18
CA SER A 559 -13.05 1.20 -4.21
C SER A 559 -14.49 0.70 -4.24
N TYR A 560 -15.39 1.31 -3.47
CA TYR A 560 -16.83 1.01 -3.48
C TYR A 560 -17.51 1.30 -4.83
N LEU A 561 -17.14 2.39 -5.49
CA LEU A 561 -17.63 2.73 -6.85
C LEU A 561 -17.12 1.76 -7.91
N ASN A 562 -15.86 1.31 -7.80
CA ASN A 562 -15.30 0.31 -8.71
C ASN A 562 -16.07 -1.01 -8.66
N ILE A 563 -16.66 -1.39 -7.52
CA ILE A 563 -17.50 -2.59 -7.44
C ILE A 563 -18.70 -2.48 -8.38
N ALA A 564 -19.43 -1.36 -8.37
CA ALA A 564 -20.56 -1.16 -9.28
C ALA A 564 -20.13 -1.03 -10.74
N SER A 565 -19.00 -0.36 -11.02
CA SER A 565 -18.44 -0.30 -12.37
C SER A 565 -18.08 -1.71 -12.89
N GLU A 566 -17.59 -2.61 -12.04
CA GLU A 566 -17.17 -3.94 -12.46
C GLU A 566 -18.30 -4.98 -12.49
N ARG A 567 -19.20 -4.95 -11.51
CA ARG A 567 -20.20 -6.01 -11.25
C ARG A 567 -21.65 -5.56 -11.40
N GLY A 568 -21.92 -4.27 -11.32
CA GLY A 568 -23.26 -3.71 -11.41
C GLY A 568 -23.63 -3.21 -12.80
N THR A 569 -24.76 -2.50 -12.84
CA THR A 569 -25.26 -1.73 -13.97
C THR A 569 -24.82 -0.26 -13.86
N LEU A 570 -25.08 0.53 -14.91
CA LEU A 570 -24.86 1.97 -14.85
C LEU A 570 -25.72 2.63 -13.75
N SER A 571 -26.94 2.15 -13.56
CA SER A 571 -27.85 2.68 -12.54
C SER A 571 -27.28 2.46 -11.13
N ASP A 572 -26.76 1.26 -10.85
CA ASP A 572 -26.06 0.95 -9.60
C ASP A 572 -24.85 1.87 -9.38
N PHE A 573 -24.10 2.16 -10.45
CA PHE A 573 -22.94 3.05 -10.37
C PHE A 573 -23.35 4.47 -10.01
N ILE A 574 -24.36 5.02 -10.69
CA ILE A 574 -24.88 6.37 -10.44
C ILE A 574 -25.42 6.46 -9.01
N ASP A 575 -26.20 5.47 -8.57
CA ASP A 575 -26.75 5.43 -7.21
C ASP A 575 -25.63 5.46 -6.14
N ARG A 576 -24.62 4.60 -6.28
CA ARG A 576 -23.48 4.61 -5.36
C ARG A 576 -22.71 5.92 -5.44
N MET A 577 -22.52 6.49 -6.63
CA MET A 577 -21.82 7.76 -6.81
C MET A 577 -22.56 8.92 -6.14
N GLU A 578 -23.86 9.05 -6.36
CA GLU A 578 -24.69 10.12 -5.78
C GLU A 578 -24.92 9.92 -4.28
N GLY A 579 -24.99 8.67 -3.82
CA GLY A 579 -25.14 8.33 -2.41
C GLY A 579 -23.87 8.48 -1.57
N SER A 580 -22.68 8.26 -2.16
CA SER A 580 -21.39 8.28 -1.43
C SER A 580 -20.51 9.50 -1.73
N THR A 581 -20.83 10.29 -2.76
CA THR A 581 -20.03 11.46 -3.14
C THR A 581 -20.86 12.72 -3.38
N PHE A 582 -20.21 13.88 -3.33
CA PHE A 582 -20.81 15.19 -3.67
C PHE A 582 -19.89 16.03 -4.56
N LEU A 583 -20.48 16.93 -5.35
CA LEU A 583 -19.74 17.86 -6.21
C LEU A 583 -19.20 19.04 -5.35
N ASP A 584 -17.92 19.35 -5.48
CA ASP A 584 -17.32 20.54 -4.86
C ASP A 584 -17.67 21.78 -5.73
N GLU A 585 -18.78 22.44 -5.43
CA GLU A 585 -19.33 23.55 -6.24
C GLU A 585 -18.77 24.94 -5.91
N LYS A 586 -17.74 25.05 -5.07
CA LYS A 586 -17.13 26.35 -4.74
C LYS A 586 -16.36 26.93 -5.95
N ILE A 587 -17.06 27.57 -6.89
CA ILE A 587 -16.53 28.15 -8.13
C ILE A 587 -16.36 29.68 -7.97
N ASN A 588 -15.15 30.21 -8.18
CA ASN A 588 -14.90 31.66 -8.33
C ASN A 588 -14.78 32.04 -9.82
N ASN A 589 -15.64 32.96 -10.29
CA ASN A 589 -15.63 33.52 -11.64
C ASN A 589 -14.52 34.59 -11.80
N VAL A 590 -13.32 34.20 -12.22
CA VAL A 590 -12.27 35.12 -12.72
C VAL A 590 -11.59 34.51 -13.96
N LEU A 591 -11.37 35.35 -14.98
CA LEU A 591 -11.09 35.08 -16.39
C LEU A 591 -9.88 34.16 -16.73
N SER A 592 -10.10 33.37 -17.78
CA SER A 592 -9.22 32.95 -18.89
C SER A 592 -7.86 32.29 -18.62
N GLY A 593 -7.83 30.96 -18.69
CA GLY A 593 -6.67 30.18 -19.16
C GLY A 593 -7.17 29.16 -20.17
N VAL A 594 -6.55 29.13 -21.37
CA VAL A 594 -6.89 28.38 -22.60
C VAL A 594 -7.96 27.28 -22.41
N VAL A 595 -9.16 27.59 -22.91
CA VAL A 595 -10.31 26.69 -23.02
C VAL A 595 -9.96 25.61 -24.03
N ILE A 596 -10.10 24.34 -23.66
CA ILE A 596 -10.28 23.27 -24.65
C ILE A 596 -11.62 23.62 -25.28
N GLU A 597 -11.63 24.09 -26.53
CA GLU A 597 -12.88 24.37 -27.26
C GLU A 597 -13.82 23.18 -27.10
N GLU A 598 -14.92 23.42 -26.39
CA GLU A 598 -16.05 22.53 -26.31
C GLU A 598 -16.61 22.43 -27.75
N PRO A 599 -17.01 21.26 -28.25
CA PRO A 599 -17.58 21.18 -29.59
C PRO A 599 -18.82 22.09 -29.68
N ASP A 600 -18.85 22.96 -30.69
CA ASP A 600 -20.01 23.78 -31.03
C ASP A 600 -21.19 22.87 -31.39
N VAL A 601 -22.09 22.63 -30.45
CA VAL A 601 -23.41 22.05 -30.76
C VAL A 601 -24.37 23.22 -30.94
N VAL A 602 -24.86 23.37 -32.16
CA VAL A 602 -26.00 24.24 -32.50
C VAL A 602 -27.18 23.74 -31.66
N VAL A 603 -27.45 24.44 -30.55
CA VAL A 603 -28.65 24.21 -29.76
C VAL A 603 -29.79 24.83 -30.55
N GLU A 604 -30.52 24.02 -31.31
CA GLU A 604 -31.89 24.36 -31.68
C GLU A 604 -32.61 24.69 -30.37
N THR A 605 -33.02 25.94 -30.24
CA THR A 605 -33.76 26.49 -29.12
C THR A 605 -35.07 25.72 -28.93
N THR A 606 -35.01 24.66 -28.14
CA THR A 606 -36.15 24.03 -27.49
C THR A 606 -35.82 23.99 -26.00
N ASP A 607 -36.70 24.57 -25.19
CA ASP A 607 -36.55 24.90 -23.77
C ASP A 607 -36.28 23.69 -22.84
N PHE A 608 -35.10 23.08 -22.94
CA PHE A 608 -34.64 21.97 -22.08
C PHE A 608 -33.67 22.39 -20.95
N LEU A 609 -33.46 23.69 -20.70
CA LEU A 609 -32.60 24.18 -19.61
C LEU A 609 -33.35 24.70 -18.37
N THR A 610 -34.69 24.59 -18.31
CA THR A 610 -35.47 25.01 -17.13
C THR A 610 -36.36 23.92 -16.53
N GLN A 611 -36.37 22.71 -17.11
CA GLN A 611 -36.77 21.53 -16.34
C GLN A 611 -35.56 21.13 -15.50
N LYS A 612 -35.58 21.51 -14.22
CA LYS A 612 -34.81 20.83 -13.17
C LYS A 612 -34.72 19.36 -13.54
N SER A 613 -33.52 18.81 -13.56
CA SER A 613 -33.17 17.41 -13.77
C SER A 613 -33.95 16.45 -12.85
N SER A 614 -35.26 16.37 -13.05
CA SER A 614 -36.24 15.53 -12.38
C SER A 614 -36.52 14.27 -13.17
N ALA A 615 -35.91 14.12 -14.36
CA ALA A 615 -35.56 12.82 -14.91
C ALA A 615 -34.36 12.22 -14.15
N HIS A 616 -34.41 12.22 -12.81
CA HIS A 616 -33.89 11.08 -12.10
C HIS A 616 -34.70 9.91 -12.65
N GLU A 617 -34.08 9.02 -13.41
CA GLU A 617 -34.60 7.66 -13.49
C GLU A 617 -34.87 7.25 -12.04
N LYS A 618 -36.15 7.20 -11.64
CA LYS A 618 -36.52 6.82 -10.28
C LYS A 618 -36.03 5.39 -10.13
N TYR A 619 -34.90 5.24 -9.43
CA TYR A 619 -34.25 3.96 -9.20
C TYR A 619 -35.25 3.01 -8.54
N ASP A 620 -35.26 1.76 -8.99
CA ASP A 620 -36.17 0.73 -8.52
C ASP A 620 -36.05 0.56 -7.00
N GLU A 621 -37.09 0.97 -6.27
CA GLU A 621 -37.15 0.82 -4.82
C GLU A 621 -37.12 -0.65 -4.38
N THR A 622 -37.44 -1.57 -5.29
CA THR A 622 -37.43 -3.02 -5.08
C THR A 622 -36.07 -3.67 -5.40
N SER A 623 -35.04 -2.88 -5.70
CA SER A 623 -33.70 -3.40 -5.99
C SER A 623 -33.11 -4.15 -4.78
N ILE A 624 -33.05 -5.48 -4.90
CA ILE A 624 -32.50 -6.43 -3.93
C ILE A 624 -31.02 -6.14 -3.60
N VAL A 625 -30.35 -5.38 -4.48
CA VAL A 625 -28.91 -5.13 -4.45
C VAL A 625 -28.52 -3.97 -3.51
N LYS A 626 -29.45 -3.08 -3.16
CA LYS A 626 -29.15 -1.92 -2.32
C LYS A 626 -29.59 -2.16 -0.89
N SER A 627 -28.70 -1.87 0.07
CA SER A 627 -29.10 -1.85 1.47
C SER A 627 -30.14 -0.74 1.71
N PRO A 628 -31.34 -1.05 2.23
CA PRO A 628 -32.40 -0.06 2.47
C PRO A 628 -31.95 1.01 3.48
N ILE A 629 -31.03 0.63 4.38
CA ILE A 629 -30.42 1.48 5.40
C ILE A 629 -29.70 2.71 4.80
N LEU A 630 -29.16 2.60 3.58
CA LEU A 630 -28.48 3.73 2.93
C LEU A 630 -29.42 4.88 2.55
N LYS A 631 -30.74 4.65 2.52
CA LYS A 631 -31.75 5.71 2.31
C LYS A 631 -32.11 6.43 3.61
N SER A 632 -32.08 5.73 4.75
CA SER A 632 -32.47 6.29 6.05
C SER A 632 -31.35 7.04 6.77
N ILE A 633 -30.09 6.72 6.47
CA ILE A 633 -28.94 7.35 7.13
C ILE A 633 -28.44 8.57 6.34
N GLN A 634 -28.07 9.63 7.06
CA GLN A 634 -27.18 10.66 6.55
C GLN A 634 -25.77 10.07 6.36
N SER A 635 -25.54 9.40 5.23
CA SER A 635 -24.26 8.77 4.93
C SER A 635 -23.13 9.80 4.88
N LYS A 636 -21.97 9.45 5.46
CA LYS A 636 -20.74 10.23 5.31
C LYS A 636 -20.32 10.20 3.84
N ARG A 637 -20.54 11.31 3.13
CA ARG A 637 -20.15 11.46 1.72
C ARG A 637 -18.76 12.08 1.61
N THR A 638 -18.01 11.65 0.60
CA THR A 638 -16.68 12.21 0.28
C THR A 638 -16.75 13.16 -0.92
N PRO A 639 -15.96 14.24 -0.98
CA PRO A 639 -15.93 15.10 -2.15
C PRO A 639 -15.48 14.31 -3.39
N ARG A 640 -16.08 14.61 -4.55
CA ARG A 640 -15.62 14.05 -5.83
C ARG A 640 -14.21 14.57 -6.13
N VAL A 641 -13.24 13.67 -6.18
CA VAL A 641 -11.84 13.96 -6.53
C VAL A 641 -11.56 13.54 -7.98
N SER A 642 -10.41 13.92 -8.54
CA SER A 642 -10.03 13.56 -9.93
C SER A 642 -10.18 12.06 -10.23
N LEU A 643 -9.85 11.19 -9.26
CA LEU A 643 -9.99 9.74 -9.40
C LEU A 643 -11.45 9.29 -9.50
N THR A 644 -12.37 9.93 -8.77
CA THR A 644 -13.82 9.67 -8.86
C THR A 644 -14.33 9.92 -10.28
N TYR A 645 -13.91 11.02 -10.92
CA TYR A 645 -14.28 11.32 -12.30
C TYR A 645 -13.69 10.33 -13.31
N VAL A 646 -12.46 9.86 -13.08
CA VAL A 646 -11.82 8.82 -13.93
C VAL A 646 -12.61 7.50 -13.85
N VAL A 647 -12.99 7.07 -12.66
CA VAL A 647 -13.80 5.85 -12.46
C VAL A 647 -15.18 6.02 -13.09
N ALA A 648 -15.82 7.18 -12.93
CA ALA A 648 -17.10 7.47 -13.57
C ALA A 648 -17.02 7.45 -15.10
N LEU A 649 -15.96 8.00 -15.67
CA LEU A 649 -15.74 8.02 -17.12
C LEU A 649 -15.46 6.62 -17.68
N LYS A 650 -14.75 5.79 -16.91
CA LYS A 650 -14.57 4.36 -17.21
C LYS A 650 -15.91 3.62 -17.20
N ALA A 651 -16.77 3.88 -16.21
CA ALA A 651 -18.11 3.31 -16.18
C ALA A 651 -18.94 3.76 -17.40
N ALA A 652 -18.86 5.04 -17.80
CA ALA A 652 -19.56 5.57 -18.96
C ALA A 652 -19.17 4.85 -20.27
N GLY A 653 -17.87 4.61 -20.48
CA GLY A 653 -17.35 3.87 -21.64
C GLY A 653 -17.80 2.41 -21.63
N LYS A 654 -17.69 1.74 -20.47
CA LYS A 654 -18.10 0.34 -20.31
C LYS A 654 -19.60 0.12 -20.55
N PHE A 655 -20.45 1.02 -20.08
CA PHE A 655 -21.91 0.94 -20.24
C PHE A 655 -22.43 1.65 -21.49
N ASN A 656 -21.53 2.09 -22.39
CA ASN A 656 -21.86 2.76 -23.65
C ASN A 656 -22.83 3.95 -23.51
N ASN A 657 -22.64 4.80 -22.48
CA ASN A 657 -23.52 5.95 -22.22
C ASN A 657 -22.80 7.29 -22.42
N TYR A 658 -23.04 7.91 -23.58
CA TYR A 658 -22.48 9.21 -23.94
C TYR A 658 -22.99 10.35 -23.05
N ASN A 659 -24.30 10.39 -22.73
CA ASN A 659 -24.88 11.46 -21.90
C ASN A 659 -24.22 11.52 -20.52
N PHE A 660 -23.98 10.34 -19.93
CA PHE A 660 -23.25 10.25 -18.68
C PHE A 660 -21.78 10.68 -18.83
N ALA A 661 -21.10 10.27 -19.91
CA ALA A 661 -19.73 10.73 -20.18
C ALA A 661 -19.64 12.26 -20.32
N ASN A 662 -20.60 12.88 -21.02
CA ASN A 662 -20.69 14.33 -21.20
C ASN A 662 -20.95 15.04 -19.87
N ARG A 663 -21.89 14.55 -19.04
CA ARG A 663 -22.11 15.05 -17.67
C ARG A 663 -20.81 15.02 -16.85
N ILE A 664 -20.10 13.90 -16.85
CA ILE A 664 -18.83 13.75 -16.12
C ILE A 664 -17.74 14.69 -16.65
N TRP A 665 -17.68 14.93 -17.96
CA TRP A 665 -16.78 15.92 -18.54
C TRP A 665 -17.08 17.32 -18.00
N GLN A 666 -18.34 17.75 -18.06
CA GLN A 666 -18.76 19.07 -17.57
C GLN A 666 -18.49 19.22 -16.07
N GLU A 667 -18.82 18.22 -15.26
CA GLU A 667 -18.54 18.22 -13.81
C GLU A 667 -17.03 18.29 -13.53
N ARG A 668 -16.20 17.55 -14.27
CA ARG A 668 -14.74 17.64 -14.15
C ARG A 668 -14.24 19.03 -14.54
N GLY A 669 -14.85 19.67 -15.53
CA GLY A 669 -14.57 21.06 -15.92
C GLY A 669 -14.87 22.05 -14.78
N LYS A 670 -15.97 21.87 -14.05
CA LYS A 670 -16.28 22.63 -12.83
C LYS A 670 -15.26 22.37 -11.71
N PHE A 671 -14.87 21.11 -11.49
CA PHE A 671 -13.85 20.74 -10.51
C PHE A 671 -12.50 21.43 -10.76
N ARG A 672 -12.10 21.65 -12.02
CA ARG A 672 -10.86 22.41 -12.34
C ARG A 672 -10.88 23.85 -11.81
N LYS A 673 -12.07 24.40 -11.56
CA LYS A 673 -12.25 25.79 -11.13
C LYS A 673 -12.24 25.93 -9.60
N THR A 674 -12.28 24.82 -8.85
CA THR A 674 -12.32 24.83 -7.37
C THR A 674 -10.99 25.24 -6.75
N GLU A 675 -11.04 25.73 -5.52
CA GLU A 675 -9.84 26.09 -4.75
C GLU A 675 -8.99 24.85 -4.41
N THR A 676 -9.64 23.71 -4.15
CA THR A 676 -8.98 22.42 -3.85
C THR A 676 -8.06 22.00 -4.97
N PHE A 677 -8.53 22.05 -6.23
CA PHE A 677 -7.70 21.76 -7.39
C PHE A 677 -6.67 22.87 -7.66
N LYS A 678 -7.05 24.15 -7.52
CA LYS A 678 -6.15 25.30 -7.77
C LYS A 678 -4.97 25.39 -6.79
N LYS A 679 -5.08 24.86 -5.57
CA LYS A 679 -3.95 24.82 -4.60
C LYS A 679 -2.91 23.75 -4.91
N LEU A 680 -3.23 22.76 -5.72
CA LEU A 680 -2.28 21.68 -6.03
C LEU A 680 -1.04 22.21 -6.79
N PRO A 681 0.15 21.62 -6.56
CA PRO A 681 1.32 21.88 -7.37
C PRO A 681 1.03 21.66 -8.86
N ARG A 682 1.66 22.46 -9.73
CA ARG A 682 1.48 22.36 -11.18
C ARG A 682 1.74 20.94 -11.71
N THR A 683 2.77 20.27 -11.21
CA THR A 683 3.12 18.88 -11.58
C THR A 683 2.02 17.88 -11.26
N GLU A 684 1.35 18.05 -10.13
CA GLU A 684 0.25 17.18 -9.71
C GLU A 684 -1.02 17.45 -10.54
N LYS A 685 -1.34 18.72 -10.79
CA LYS A 685 -2.45 19.11 -11.69
C LYS A 685 -2.27 18.50 -13.08
N ASP A 686 -1.08 18.65 -13.67
CA ASP A 686 -0.78 18.13 -15.01
C ASP A 686 -0.90 16.60 -15.04
N LYS A 687 -0.46 15.90 -13.98
CA LYS A 687 -0.62 14.44 -13.84
C LYS A 687 -2.09 14.02 -13.79
N LEU A 688 -2.90 14.71 -12.98
CA LEU A 688 -4.33 14.41 -12.82
C LEU A 688 -5.14 14.74 -14.09
N ASP A 689 -4.83 15.86 -14.74
CA ASP A 689 -5.45 16.24 -16.01
C ASP A 689 -5.07 15.26 -17.13
N PHE A 690 -3.81 14.80 -17.18
CA PHE A 690 -3.39 13.79 -18.16
C PHE A 690 -4.08 12.42 -17.94
N GLN A 691 -4.23 11.99 -16.69
CA GLN A 691 -4.98 10.77 -16.37
C GLN A 691 -6.43 10.85 -16.83
N PHE A 692 -7.08 11.99 -16.62
CA PHE A 692 -8.45 12.22 -17.08
C PHE A 692 -8.54 12.27 -18.61
N ALA A 693 -7.65 13.00 -19.28
CA ALA A 693 -7.61 13.09 -20.75
C ALA A 693 -7.39 11.72 -21.40
N THR A 694 -6.48 10.92 -20.84
CA THR A 694 -6.24 9.53 -21.28
C THR A 694 -7.50 8.69 -21.17
N GLN A 695 -8.19 8.76 -20.03
CA GLN A 695 -9.44 8.02 -19.84
C GLN A 695 -10.55 8.54 -20.75
N MET A 696 -10.61 9.85 -21.04
CA MET A 696 -11.58 10.44 -21.96
C MET A 696 -11.39 9.95 -23.39
N VAL A 697 -10.16 9.99 -23.91
CA VAL A 697 -9.84 9.45 -25.24
C VAL A 697 -10.23 7.97 -25.32
N ARG A 698 -9.93 7.20 -24.27
CA ARG A 698 -10.33 5.79 -24.19
C ARG A 698 -11.85 5.62 -24.20
N THR A 699 -12.58 6.37 -23.37
CA THR A 699 -14.03 6.29 -23.27
C THR A 699 -14.70 6.67 -24.59
N LEU A 700 -14.29 7.77 -25.25
CA LEU A 700 -14.80 8.14 -26.57
C LEU A 700 -14.49 7.08 -27.64
N THR A 701 -13.31 6.45 -27.55
CA THR A 701 -12.96 5.32 -28.42
C THR A 701 -13.88 4.11 -28.18
N GLU A 702 -14.19 3.79 -26.92
CA GLU A 702 -15.11 2.71 -26.52
C GLU A 702 -16.55 3.01 -26.98
N LEU A 703 -16.97 4.29 -26.97
CA LEU A 703 -18.24 4.80 -27.52
C LEU A 703 -18.27 4.86 -29.05
N ASN A 704 -17.22 4.42 -29.74
CA ASN A 704 -17.10 4.46 -31.20
C ASN A 704 -17.06 5.89 -31.81
N LEU A 705 -16.76 6.91 -31.00
CA LEU A 705 -16.66 8.33 -31.38
C LEU A 705 -15.20 8.72 -31.67
N LEU A 706 -14.66 8.22 -32.77
CA LEU A 706 -13.22 8.36 -33.08
C LEU A 706 -12.80 9.79 -33.41
N GLU A 707 -13.65 10.57 -34.07
CA GLU A 707 -13.34 11.97 -34.42
C GLU A 707 -13.32 12.86 -33.18
N ASP A 708 -14.25 12.66 -32.23
CA ASP A 708 -14.27 13.35 -30.94
C ASP A 708 -13.04 12.98 -30.11
N ALA A 709 -12.68 11.69 -30.07
CA ALA A 709 -11.46 11.23 -29.43
C ALA A 709 -10.21 11.87 -30.05
N LEU A 710 -10.17 12.00 -31.38
CA LEU A 710 -9.10 12.70 -32.09
C LEU A 710 -9.10 14.21 -31.80
N ALA A 711 -10.27 14.84 -31.65
CA ALA A 711 -10.37 16.26 -31.31
C ALA A 711 -9.79 16.55 -29.92
N VAL A 712 -10.11 15.73 -28.91
CA VAL A 712 -9.51 15.79 -27.57
C VAL A 712 -8.00 15.58 -27.64
N LEU A 713 -7.54 14.65 -28.46
CA LEU A 713 -6.11 14.39 -28.63
C LEU A 713 -5.39 15.58 -29.31
N LYS A 714 -5.98 16.19 -30.34
CA LYS A 714 -5.42 17.37 -31.03
C LYS A 714 -5.33 18.58 -30.11
N SER A 715 -6.36 18.83 -29.30
CA SER A 715 -6.36 19.98 -28.36
C SER A 715 -5.36 19.83 -27.22
N THR A 716 -4.96 18.59 -26.89
CA THR A 716 -4.03 18.29 -25.79
C THR A 716 -2.65 17.80 -26.25
N GLU A 717 -2.36 17.86 -27.56
CA GLU A 717 -1.14 17.32 -28.17
C GLU A 717 0.14 17.88 -27.53
N TYR A 718 0.22 19.20 -27.35
CA TYR A 718 1.40 19.87 -26.79
C TYR A 718 1.35 20.03 -25.27
N GLN A 719 0.23 19.65 -24.64
CA GLN A 719 0.05 19.75 -23.19
C GLN A 719 0.61 18.53 -22.47
N PHE A 720 0.45 17.35 -23.05
CA PHE A 720 0.80 16.08 -22.41
C PHE A 720 1.76 15.22 -23.22
N ARG A 721 2.55 14.43 -22.50
CA ARG A 721 3.42 13.40 -23.09
C ARG A 721 2.59 12.17 -23.46
N TRP A 722 1.94 12.23 -24.61
CA TRP A 722 1.24 11.10 -25.20
C TRP A 722 2.22 10.01 -25.65
N THR A 723 2.07 8.79 -25.14
CA THR A 723 2.87 7.63 -25.57
C THR A 723 1.99 6.61 -26.28
N TRP A 724 2.62 5.60 -26.89
CA TRP A 724 1.88 4.50 -27.49
C TRP A 724 1.01 3.74 -26.50
N LYS A 725 1.32 3.77 -25.20
CA LYS A 725 0.50 3.11 -24.17
C LYS A 725 -0.93 3.67 -24.15
N GLU A 726 -1.07 4.98 -24.27
CA GLU A 726 -2.37 5.66 -24.27
C GLU A 726 -3.00 5.67 -25.67
N LEU A 727 -2.18 5.86 -26.72
CA LEU A 727 -2.66 6.04 -28.09
C LEU A 727 -3.03 4.75 -28.82
N ASP A 728 -2.54 3.59 -28.38
CA ASP A 728 -2.75 2.34 -29.12
C ASP A 728 -4.22 1.91 -29.15
N VAL A 729 -5.00 2.21 -28.10
CA VAL A 729 -6.44 1.91 -28.05
C VAL A 729 -7.19 2.65 -29.18
N LEU A 730 -6.96 3.96 -29.31
CA LEU A 730 -7.56 4.79 -30.36
C LEU A 730 -7.09 4.37 -31.76
N LYS A 731 -5.79 4.17 -31.95
CA LYS A 731 -5.23 3.72 -33.23
C LYS A 731 -5.80 2.37 -33.65
N SER A 732 -5.86 1.40 -32.74
CA SER A 732 -6.35 0.05 -33.02
C SER A 732 -7.85 0.05 -33.32
N ALA A 733 -8.65 0.90 -32.65
CA ALA A 733 -10.05 1.11 -33.01
C ALA A 733 -10.20 1.75 -34.40
N ALA A 734 -9.42 2.78 -34.72
CA ALA A 734 -9.44 3.43 -36.03
C ALA A 734 -9.08 2.47 -37.18
N ILE A 735 -8.06 1.64 -36.99
CA ILE A 735 -7.69 0.61 -37.98
C ILE A 735 -8.81 -0.41 -38.15
N ARG A 736 -9.44 -0.89 -37.06
CA ARG A 736 -10.54 -1.85 -37.11
C ARG A 736 -11.76 -1.30 -37.86
N GLN A 737 -12.06 -0.01 -37.72
CA GLN A 737 -13.15 0.65 -38.44
C GLN A 737 -12.77 1.08 -39.88
N GLY A 738 -11.51 0.91 -40.28
CA GLY A 738 -11.03 1.39 -41.59
C GLY A 738 -10.85 2.91 -41.69
N ASN A 739 -10.92 3.66 -40.57
CA ASN A 739 -10.66 5.10 -40.57
C ASN A 739 -9.15 5.37 -40.64
N THR A 740 -8.64 5.41 -41.86
CA THR A 740 -7.22 5.65 -42.16
C THR A 740 -6.77 7.05 -41.74
N ASN A 741 -7.64 8.06 -41.79
CA ASN A 741 -7.33 9.43 -41.42
C ASN A 741 -7.01 9.55 -39.92
N VAL A 742 -7.90 9.04 -39.05
CA VAL A 742 -7.65 9.01 -37.59
C VAL A 742 -6.40 8.20 -37.27
N ALA A 743 -6.22 7.03 -37.89
CA ALA A 743 -5.04 6.21 -37.66
C ALA A 743 -3.72 6.91 -38.08
N GLN A 744 -3.72 7.64 -39.20
CA GLN A 744 -2.55 8.40 -39.68
C GLN A 744 -2.27 9.63 -38.81
N THR A 745 -3.30 10.37 -38.43
CA THR A 745 -3.15 11.56 -37.56
C THR A 745 -2.63 11.16 -36.18
N VAL A 746 -3.15 10.09 -35.56
CA VAL A 746 -2.62 9.55 -34.29
C VAL A 746 -1.14 9.16 -34.43
N ARG A 747 -0.73 8.51 -35.54
CA ARG A 747 0.70 8.23 -35.79
C ARG A 747 1.53 9.50 -35.91
N SER A 748 1.00 10.55 -36.55
CA SER A 748 1.69 11.82 -36.69
C SER A 748 1.87 12.52 -35.33
N ILE A 749 0.84 12.48 -34.47
CA ILE A 749 0.86 13.04 -33.11
C ILE A 749 1.86 12.27 -32.26
N ALA A 750 1.83 10.92 -32.28
CA ALA A 750 2.79 10.10 -31.55
C ALA A 750 4.26 10.41 -31.97
N ARG A 751 4.50 10.61 -33.27
CA ARG A 751 5.82 11.01 -33.77
C ARG A 751 6.23 12.40 -33.29
N ARG A 752 5.32 13.38 -33.31
CA ARG A 752 5.59 14.73 -32.83
C ARG A 752 5.83 14.75 -31.32
N ALA A 753 5.00 14.07 -30.53
CA ALA A 753 5.20 13.90 -29.09
C ALA A 753 6.56 13.28 -28.76
N GLN A 754 6.96 12.21 -29.46
CA GLN A 754 8.30 11.63 -29.31
C GLN A 754 9.41 12.67 -29.58
N LEU A 755 9.30 13.45 -30.65
CA LEU A 755 10.28 14.48 -30.98
C LEU A 755 10.32 15.62 -29.94
N THR A 756 9.17 16.02 -29.41
CA THR A 756 9.05 17.13 -28.45
C THR A 756 9.58 16.74 -27.07
N TYR A 757 9.27 15.54 -26.57
CA TYR A 757 9.61 15.13 -25.20
C TYR A 757 10.89 14.31 -25.09
N GLU A 758 11.21 13.47 -26.08
CA GLU A 758 12.41 12.60 -26.06
C GLU A 758 13.52 13.12 -26.99
N GLY A 759 13.18 14.05 -27.90
CA GLY A 759 14.07 14.50 -28.96
C GLY A 759 14.18 13.50 -30.12
N LYS A 760 15.02 13.85 -31.11
CA LYS A 760 15.42 12.90 -32.16
C LYS A 760 16.31 11.83 -31.54
N ILE A 761 16.10 10.57 -31.93
CA ILE A 761 17.06 9.50 -31.61
C ILE A 761 18.43 9.95 -32.13
N ARG A 762 19.40 10.13 -31.22
CA ARG A 762 20.74 10.58 -31.60
C ARG A 762 21.37 9.49 -32.47
N ARG A 763 22.18 9.87 -33.47
CA ARG A 763 22.90 8.90 -34.32
C ARG A 763 23.67 7.86 -33.51
N LYS A 764 24.21 8.23 -32.35
CA LYS A 764 24.90 7.31 -31.41
C LYS A 764 23.94 6.27 -30.81
N ASP A 765 22.77 6.71 -30.36
CA ASP A 765 21.73 5.85 -29.77
C ASP A 765 21.15 4.91 -30.85
N TYR A 766 20.94 5.42 -32.07
CA TYR A 766 20.54 4.60 -33.22
C TYR A 766 21.62 3.59 -33.63
N LYS A 767 22.90 3.99 -33.69
CA LYS A 767 24.01 3.06 -33.96
C LYS A 767 24.09 1.96 -32.89
N ARG A 768 23.89 2.31 -31.61
CA ARG A 768 23.85 1.33 -30.51
C ARG A 768 22.66 0.38 -30.65
N TYR A 769 21.49 0.90 -31.00
CA TYR A 769 20.28 0.11 -31.29
C TYR A 769 20.49 -0.87 -32.47
N VAL A 770 21.13 -0.42 -33.55
CA VAL A 770 21.48 -1.24 -34.73
C VAL A 770 22.51 -2.31 -34.37
N MET A 771 23.60 -1.94 -33.69
CA MET A 771 24.65 -2.89 -33.26
C MET A 771 24.11 -3.97 -32.31
N GLN A 772 23.21 -3.64 -31.38
CA GLN A 772 22.62 -4.63 -30.46
C GLN A 772 21.70 -5.64 -31.16
N ARG A 773 21.15 -5.31 -32.33
CA ARG A 773 20.24 -6.19 -33.08
C ARG A 773 20.87 -6.81 -34.33
N GLY A 774 22.13 -6.50 -34.62
CA GLY A 774 22.90 -7.09 -35.71
C GLY A 774 22.46 -6.67 -37.12
N TYR A 775 21.85 -5.49 -37.28
CA TYR A 775 21.48 -4.94 -38.60
C TYR A 775 22.66 -4.30 -39.33
#